data_AF-A0AAJ4R866-F1
#
_entry.id   AF-A0AAJ4R866-F1
#
_cell.length_a   1.000
_cell.length_b   1.000
_cell.length_c   1.000
_cell.angle_alpha   90.00
_cell.angle_beta   90.00
_cell.angle_gamma   90.00
#
_symmetry.space_group_name_H-M   'P 1'
#
loop_
_entity.id
_entity.type
_entity.pdbx_description
1 polymer ?
#
loop_
_entity_poly.entity_id
_entity_poly.type
_entity_poly.pdbx_seq_one_letter_code
_entity_poly.pdbx_strand_id
1 'polypeptide(L)'
;MRRLMRVFEHFEPMSDSAESREQSVFDRLREVYHIPLLALAVLFAAWVRTRGWRQYVTDDGVLFASNDPWYHYRAVQYTVEHWPFTIGFDPWTGYPEGVAVGQFGTLFDQLIATAALVIGLGSPSEQTVQMVHLFAPVVFGALALLPIYVLARGLSDRTGGLVSVLFLSLASGAFLQRGLVGSSDHHIAEVLFFAVAAATIAATLRVAMEEKPIFELLAQREFDAMRRPLVWGGLSGLALAVYVWTWPPAVFFVGLLGIFFALAAALYQVRGVSPDHVLFVGVIMGVVFALLTLVTIDVFTIDAVKLSLLQPLLGVGLAAGCGFLAAFARLWDDRELDARLYPLGVLGVGVVGLGAFALVLPETFDYFVGQVSRIFGYTATQESRTVQEAQPIPLAEVGSRFYQSFGLGFYVALVGAVVALYRLATDDEPRSDLLLVLVLFGGMFLAAITQQRFGYYLAVPVAALTGYAAAFTFGIVDVRERIAAMEQPTAYQVMAVLTVLLVVAAPLAVGTISQQTQAGTQRYNAVDVAQGSANPGEVTRWTGTLDWMNENTPAIGAYGDGTPSDLEYLGTYDRTDDYQYADGEYGTLAWWDYGHWITVLGERIPNANPFQQNAGYAADVLLAPDEETATGMLDNGNGEQTRYVMVDYQLGMPGTRKYSAPTAFTDYDVNATELQQYIYTSSSIDQVIEQQDNSLARTLTLLSSQRAYESLRVRLYQGHGSRMSPVNDDGSVTVYDWDLNRGIPVASQGNLTRRFANMSAAQEFVDEDGTAQIGGVPGTPTETVEALEQFRLVHASSESSARDPRRAAVKTFERVPGAEVTVEGPADTTVTAQVQMNMTARERQRPTVVDGQLQYTGTGQPETFVYEQQVTTDADGEATFRLPYSTTGYEEYGVDAGYTNVSVRAAGPYQFTTPVETDEQTLVTDRYNATADVTEGQVLGEEDGATITLERTVIDRPEGAQESNTTEMMAPTPELAP
;
A
#
# COMPACT_ATOMS: atom_id res chain seq x y z
N MET A 1 -38.87 0.61 20.25
CA MET A 1 -38.86 -0.16 18.97
C MET A 1 -40.17 -0.07 18.16
N ARG A 2 -41.36 -0.48 18.66
CA ARG A 2 -42.63 -0.40 17.87
C ARG A 2 -43.17 1.01 17.56
N ARG A 3 -42.63 2.08 18.16
CA ARG A 3 -42.97 3.49 17.83
C ARG A 3 -42.02 4.15 16.83
N LEU A 4 -40.84 3.58 16.57
CA LEU A 4 -39.88 4.06 15.56
C LEU A 4 -40.16 3.46 14.17
N MET A 5 -40.77 2.27 14.10
CA MET A 5 -41.21 1.66 12.84
C MET A 5 -42.43 2.35 12.19
N ARG A 6 -43.19 3.18 12.92
CA ARG A 6 -44.33 3.92 12.33
C ARG A 6 -43.94 5.15 11.52
N VAL A 7 -42.67 5.58 11.55
CA VAL A 7 -42.22 6.76 10.79
C VAL A 7 -41.99 6.42 9.31
N PHE A 8 -41.85 5.13 8.97
CA PHE A 8 -41.68 4.67 7.58
C PHE A 8 -42.99 4.20 6.90
N GLU A 9 -44.13 4.19 7.60
CA GLU A 9 -45.42 3.70 7.08
C GLU A 9 -46.44 4.82 6.75
N HIS A 10 -46.02 6.09 6.67
CA HIS A 10 -46.90 7.21 6.32
C HIS A 10 -46.40 7.99 5.09
N PHE A 11 -46.26 7.27 3.98
CA PHE A 11 -46.08 7.85 2.64
C PHE A 11 -47.02 7.19 1.65
N GLU A 12 -48.31 7.51 1.77
CA GLU A 12 -49.28 7.41 0.68
C GLU A 12 -50.44 8.37 1.02
N PRO A 13 -50.92 9.21 0.09
CA PRO A 13 -52.18 9.90 0.30
C PRO A 13 -53.29 8.86 0.22
N MET A 14 -53.78 8.41 1.38
CA MET A 14 -55.07 7.71 1.48
C MET A 14 -56.19 8.68 1.06
N SER A 15 -56.58 8.64 -0.22
CA SER A 15 -57.93 9.03 -0.60
C SER A 15 -58.86 7.88 -0.20
N ASP A 16 -59.42 7.99 0.99
CA ASP A 16 -60.44 7.06 1.47
C ASP A 16 -61.76 7.38 0.76
N SER A 17 -62.08 6.61 -0.27
CA SER A 17 -63.47 6.39 -0.67
C SER A 17 -63.65 4.93 -1.04
N ALA A 18 -64.30 4.23 -0.13
CA ALA A 18 -64.78 2.86 -0.20
C ALA A 18 -65.11 2.36 -1.62
N GLU A 19 -64.29 1.46 -2.14
CA GLU A 19 -64.78 0.27 -2.86
C GLU A 19 -63.71 -0.82 -2.81
N SER A 20 -63.97 -1.82 -1.96
CA SER A 20 -63.25 -3.08 -1.93
C SER A 20 -63.37 -3.79 -3.28
N ARG A 21 -62.36 -3.67 -4.12
CA ARG A 21 -62.12 -4.58 -5.25
C ARG A 21 -60.76 -5.23 -5.07
N GLU A 22 -60.75 -6.55 -5.15
CA GLU A 22 -59.58 -7.42 -5.10
C GLU A 22 -58.43 -6.82 -5.91
N GLN A 23 -57.38 -6.33 -5.22
CA GLN A 23 -56.11 -6.04 -5.90
C GLN A 23 -55.66 -7.32 -6.59
N SER A 24 -55.66 -7.31 -7.92
CA SER A 24 -55.22 -8.42 -8.74
C SER A 24 -53.79 -8.80 -8.35
N VAL A 25 -53.44 -10.09 -8.40
CA VAL A 25 -52.06 -10.57 -8.19
C VAL A 25 -51.06 -9.80 -9.07
N PHE A 26 -51.52 -9.30 -10.23
CA PHE A 26 -50.75 -8.48 -11.15
C PHE A 26 -50.47 -7.05 -10.68
N ASP A 27 -51.38 -6.42 -9.93
CA ASP A 27 -51.15 -5.08 -9.36
C ASP A 27 -50.09 -5.15 -8.24
N ARG A 28 -50.14 -6.21 -7.43
CA ARG A 28 -49.07 -6.50 -6.47
C ARG A 28 -47.72 -6.72 -7.16
N LEU A 29 -47.68 -7.51 -8.24
CA LEU A 29 -46.44 -7.73 -9.01
C LEU A 29 -45.86 -6.42 -9.55
N ARG A 30 -46.71 -5.48 -10.03
CA ARG A 30 -46.29 -4.15 -10.49
C ARG A 30 -45.66 -3.30 -9.38
N GLU A 31 -46.16 -3.43 -8.16
CA GLU A 31 -45.60 -2.73 -7.01
C GLU A 31 -44.25 -3.31 -6.59
N VAL A 32 -44.11 -4.64 -6.60
CA VAL A 32 -42.97 -5.31 -5.97
C VAL A 32 -41.90 -5.84 -6.92
N TYR A 33 -42.07 -5.86 -8.25
CA TYR A 33 -41.13 -6.52 -9.19
C TYR A 33 -39.66 -6.10 -9.05
N HIS A 34 -39.43 -4.84 -8.65
CA HIS A 34 -38.09 -4.30 -8.48
C HIS A 34 -37.36 -4.89 -7.26
N ILE A 35 -38.09 -5.35 -6.25
CA ILE A 35 -37.54 -5.93 -5.02
C ILE A 35 -36.82 -7.26 -5.28
N PRO A 36 -37.44 -8.30 -5.89
CA PRO A 36 -36.75 -9.55 -6.17
C PRO A 36 -35.64 -9.38 -7.20
N LEU A 37 -35.75 -8.46 -8.17
CA LEU A 37 -34.68 -8.17 -9.13
C LEU A 37 -33.48 -7.48 -8.47
N LEU A 38 -33.73 -6.50 -7.59
CA LEU A 38 -32.70 -5.86 -6.80
C LEU A 38 -32.02 -6.87 -5.87
N ALA A 39 -32.81 -7.69 -5.17
CA ALA A 39 -32.29 -8.75 -4.31
C ALA A 39 -31.43 -9.74 -5.10
N LEU A 40 -31.87 -10.15 -6.29
CA LEU A 40 -31.09 -11.04 -7.16
C LEU A 40 -29.76 -10.40 -7.58
N ALA A 41 -29.75 -9.12 -7.96
CA ALA A 41 -28.53 -8.43 -8.35
C ALA A 41 -27.56 -8.23 -7.17
N VAL A 42 -28.06 -7.94 -5.97
CA VAL A 42 -27.27 -7.84 -4.73
C VAL A 42 -26.69 -9.21 -4.35
N LEU A 43 -27.49 -10.27 -4.40
CA LEU A 43 -27.03 -11.64 -4.13
C LEU A 43 -26.01 -12.11 -5.15
N PHE A 44 -26.22 -11.80 -6.43
CA PHE A 44 -25.25 -12.08 -7.49
C PHE A 44 -23.94 -11.32 -7.24
N ALA A 45 -24.00 -10.02 -6.93
CA ALA A 45 -22.84 -9.21 -6.62
C ALA A 45 -22.05 -9.72 -5.41
N ALA A 46 -22.73 -10.19 -4.36
CA ALA A 46 -22.12 -10.85 -3.22
C ALA A 46 -21.48 -12.19 -3.61
N TRP A 47 -22.18 -13.01 -4.39
CA TRP A 47 -21.65 -14.29 -4.88
C TRP A 47 -20.38 -14.11 -5.72
N VAL A 48 -20.33 -13.11 -6.62
CA VAL A 48 -19.11 -12.77 -7.38
C VAL A 48 -17.97 -12.36 -6.45
N ARG A 49 -18.25 -11.56 -5.42
CA ARG A 49 -17.23 -11.05 -4.49
C ARG A 49 -16.66 -12.11 -3.54
N THR A 50 -17.36 -13.23 -3.34
CA THR A 50 -16.90 -14.36 -2.50
C THR A 50 -16.08 -15.40 -3.25
N ARG A 51 -15.86 -15.23 -4.56
CA ARG A 51 -15.11 -16.21 -5.36
C ARG A 51 -13.67 -16.32 -4.84
N GLY A 52 -13.18 -17.56 -4.75
CA GLY A 52 -11.80 -17.85 -4.33
C GLY A 52 -11.50 -17.67 -2.84
N TRP A 53 -12.50 -17.39 -1.97
CA TRP A 53 -12.26 -17.11 -0.54
C TRP A 53 -11.40 -18.16 0.20
N ARG A 54 -11.49 -19.44 -0.20
CA ARG A 54 -10.70 -20.52 0.41
C ARG A 54 -9.20 -20.38 0.21
N GLN A 55 -8.74 -19.59 -0.75
CA GLN A 55 -7.31 -19.32 -0.96
C GLN A 55 -6.70 -18.46 0.15
N TYR A 56 -7.54 -17.81 0.96
CA TYR A 56 -7.12 -17.00 2.10
C TYR A 56 -7.15 -17.75 3.43
N VAL A 57 -7.70 -18.97 3.47
CA VAL A 57 -7.86 -19.73 4.72
C VAL A 57 -6.84 -20.86 4.75
N THR A 58 -5.96 -20.82 5.75
CA THR A 58 -4.94 -21.83 6.04
C THR A 58 -5.31 -22.60 7.30
N ASP A 59 -4.53 -23.61 7.66
CA ASP A 59 -4.71 -24.34 8.92
C ASP A 59 -4.35 -23.44 10.13
N ASP A 60 -3.45 -22.47 9.94
CA ASP A 60 -2.94 -21.55 10.96
C ASP A 60 -3.75 -20.24 11.07
N GLY A 61 -4.71 -19.99 10.18
CA GLY A 61 -5.56 -18.79 10.24
C GLY A 61 -6.02 -18.26 8.90
N VAL A 62 -6.18 -16.94 8.81
CA VAL A 62 -6.56 -16.23 7.57
C VAL A 62 -5.43 -15.31 7.13
N LEU A 63 -5.04 -15.42 5.86
CA LEU A 63 -4.07 -14.52 5.24
C LEU A 63 -4.82 -13.44 4.46
N PHE A 64 -4.74 -12.19 4.87
CA PHE A 64 -5.36 -11.07 4.14
C PHE A 64 -4.49 -10.62 2.97
N ALA A 65 -5.11 -10.09 1.92
CA ALA A 65 -4.38 -9.54 0.78
C ALA A 65 -3.76 -8.17 1.13
N SER A 66 -2.65 -7.81 0.49
CA SER A 66 -2.01 -6.49 0.65
C SER A 66 -1.52 -6.21 2.09
N ASN A 67 -1.20 -4.94 2.38
CA ASN A 67 -0.66 -4.48 3.67
C ASN A 67 -1.77 -3.95 4.59
N ASP A 68 -2.57 -2.98 4.11
CA ASP A 68 -3.57 -2.23 4.90
C ASP A 68 -4.61 -3.11 5.62
N PRO A 69 -5.10 -4.23 5.02
CA PRO A 69 -6.04 -5.12 5.71
C PRO A 69 -5.50 -5.71 7.02
N TRP A 70 -4.18 -5.86 7.18
CA TRP A 70 -3.59 -6.34 8.43
C TRP A 70 -3.69 -5.30 9.55
N TYR A 71 -3.50 -4.03 9.24
CA TYR A 71 -3.67 -2.99 10.27
C TYR A 71 -5.14 -2.76 10.62
N HIS A 72 -6.05 -2.86 9.64
CA HIS A 72 -7.49 -2.90 9.94
C HIS A 72 -7.85 -4.10 10.83
N TYR A 73 -7.23 -5.27 10.61
CA TYR A 73 -7.45 -6.42 11.50
C TYR A 73 -7.00 -6.11 12.94
N ARG A 74 -5.82 -5.52 13.14
CA ARG A 74 -5.36 -5.03 14.46
C ARG A 74 -6.35 -4.04 15.09
N ALA A 75 -6.80 -3.04 14.32
CA ALA A 75 -7.77 -2.06 14.81
C ALA A 75 -9.12 -2.69 15.18
N VAL A 76 -9.57 -3.70 14.43
CA VAL A 76 -10.77 -4.48 14.72
C VAL A 76 -10.59 -5.32 15.98
N GLN A 77 -9.45 -6.01 16.16
CA GLN A 77 -9.14 -6.78 17.37
C GLN A 77 -9.17 -5.88 18.61
N TYR A 78 -8.47 -4.74 18.56
CA TYR A 78 -8.50 -3.74 19.62
C TYR A 78 -9.93 -3.30 19.95
N THR A 79 -10.73 -2.97 18.93
CA THR A 79 -12.09 -2.46 19.10
C THR A 79 -13.06 -3.54 19.63
N VAL A 80 -12.83 -4.82 19.33
CA VAL A 80 -13.61 -5.93 19.89
C VAL A 80 -13.40 -6.00 21.41
N GLU A 81 -12.16 -5.82 21.87
CA GLU A 81 -11.81 -5.84 23.29
C GLU A 81 -12.24 -4.56 24.03
N HIS A 82 -12.13 -3.41 23.38
CA HIS A 82 -12.37 -2.08 23.97
C HIS A 82 -13.68 -1.43 23.53
N TRP A 83 -14.64 -2.21 23.03
CA TRP A 83 -15.87 -1.68 22.43
C TRP A 83 -16.58 -0.69 23.37
N PRO A 84 -16.99 0.50 22.90
CA PRO A 84 -17.05 0.95 21.50
C PRO A 84 -15.85 1.81 21.03
N PHE A 85 -14.73 1.82 21.75
CA PHE A 85 -13.60 2.69 21.45
C PHE A 85 -12.63 2.06 20.45
N THR A 86 -12.04 2.88 19.59
CA THR A 86 -11.02 2.49 18.62
C THR A 86 -9.63 2.90 19.09
N ILE A 87 -8.60 2.31 18.47
CA ILE A 87 -7.21 2.67 18.72
C ILE A 87 -6.99 4.12 18.31
N GLY A 88 -6.41 4.93 19.19
CA GLY A 88 -6.12 6.35 18.94
C GLY A 88 -4.65 6.61 18.66
N PHE A 89 -3.79 6.05 19.51
CA PHE A 89 -2.34 6.07 19.40
C PHE A 89 -1.79 4.64 19.53
N ASP A 90 -0.78 4.31 18.74
CA ASP A 90 -0.21 2.96 18.64
C ASP A 90 1.32 3.01 18.75
N PRO A 91 1.91 2.63 19.90
CA PRO A 91 3.35 2.48 20.05
C PRO A 91 3.88 1.19 19.42
N TRP A 92 3.03 0.31 18.86
CA TRP A 92 3.48 -0.92 18.19
C TRP A 92 3.84 -0.73 16.71
N THR A 93 3.94 0.51 16.24
CA THR A 93 4.41 0.83 14.90
C THR A 93 4.95 2.27 14.82
N GLY A 94 5.91 2.51 13.92
CA GLY A 94 6.54 3.83 13.79
C GLY A 94 7.57 4.09 14.88
N TYR A 95 8.38 3.08 15.22
CA TYR A 95 9.48 3.23 16.20
C TYR A 95 10.53 4.24 15.72
N PRO A 96 11.09 5.08 16.61
CA PRO A 96 10.87 5.16 18.06
C PRO A 96 9.78 6.16 18.50
N GLU A 97 8.96 6.70 17.60
CA GLU A 97 8.01 7.75 18.00
C GLU A 97 6.62 7.21 18.38
N GLY A 98 6.23 6.06 17.83
CA GLY A 98 4.83 5.61 17.79
C GLY A 98 3.99 6.41 16.79
N VAL A 99 2.69 6.13 16.70
CA VAL A 99 1.83 6.84 15.74
C VAL A 99 0.39 7.07 16.18
N ALA A 100 -0.13 8.25 15.86
CA ALA A 100 -1.57 8.50 15.89
C ALA A 100 -2.22 7.95 14.61
N VAL A 101 -3.06 6.94 14.76
CA VAL A 101 -3.52 6.03 13.68
C VAL A 101 -4.35 6.71 12.58
N GLY A 102 -4.99 7.83 12.90
CA GLY A 102 -5.64 8.74 11.94
C GLY A 102 -6.73 8.11 11.07
N GLN A 103 -6.34 7.59 9.90
CA GLN A 103 -7.24 7.02 8.88
C GLN A 103 -7.59 5.54 9.13
N PHE A 104 -7.03 4.94 10.18
CA PHE A 104 -7.36 3.61 10.70
C PHE A 104 -8.02 3.73 12.07
N GLY A 105 -8.67 2.67 12.56
CA GLY A 105 -9.48 2.76 13.78
C GLY A 105 -10.70 3.64 13.58
N THR A 106 -11.30 3.61 12.39
CA THR A 106 -12.41 4.49 12.01
C THR A 106 -13.76 3.78 12.19
N LEU A 107 -14.84 4.40 11.73
CA LEU A 107 -16.16 3.76 11.70
C LEU A 107 -16.14 2.43 10.92
N PHE A 108 -15.26 2.29 9.93
CA PHE A 108 -15.08 1.02 9.20
C PHE A 108 -14.74 -0.13 10.15
N ASP A 109 -13.70 0.05 10.97
CA ASP A 109 -13.23 -0.95 11.93
C ASP A 109 -14.27 -1.21 13.01
N GLN A 110 -14.94 -0.16 13.51
CA GLN A 110 -16.02 -0.29 14.49
C GLN A 110 -17.20 -1.12 13.98
N LEU A 111 -17.58 -0.97 12.71
CA LEU A 111 -18.67 -1.74 12.11
C LEU A 111 -18.30 -3.22 11.98
N ILE A 112 -17.05 -3.53 11.62
CA ILE A 112 -16.54 -4.91 11.52
C ILE A 112 -16.45 -5.53 12.91
N ALA A 113 -15.88 -4.82 13.89
CA ALA A 113 -15.81 -5.27 15.28
C ALA A 113 -17.20 -5.52 15.88
N THR A 114 -18.14 -4.62 15.63
CA THR A 114 -19.54 -4.78 16.06
C THR A 114 -20.19 -6.01 15.40
N ALA A 115 -19.93 -6.25 14.12
CA ALA A 115 -20.42 -7.45 13.43
C ALA A 115 -19.82 -8.73 14.03
N ALA A 116 -18.52 -8.72 14.34
CA ALA A 116 -17.84 -9.84 15.00
C ALA A 116 -18.42 -10.11 16.39
N LEU A 117 -18.65 -9.08 17.20
CA LEU A 117 -19.32 -9.20 18.51
C LEU A 117 -20.74 -9.76 18.37
N VAL A 118 -21.52 -9.32 17.39
CA VAL A 118 -22.88 -9.84 17.17
C VAL A 118 -22.86 -11.31 16.76
N ILE A 119 -21.96 -11.69 15.83
CA ILE A 119 -21.84 -13.08 15.36
C ILE A 119 -21.30 -14.00 16.48
N GLY A 120 -20.32 -13.51 17.24
CA GLY A 120 -19.74 -14.18 18.41
C GLY A 120 -20.56 -14.08 19.69
N LEU A 121 -21.78 -13.52 19.64
CA LEU A 121 -22.70 -13.35 20.78
C LEU A 121 -22.07 -12.60 21.98
N GLY A 122 -21.18 -11.66 21.71
CA GLY A 122 -20.46 -10.83 22.69
C GLY A 122 -19.04 -11.30 23.02
N SER A 123 -18.64 -12.50 22.58
CA SER A 123 -17.31 -13.05 22.82
C SER A 123 -16.81 -13.83 21.59
N PRO A 124 -16.51 -13.15 20.48
CA PRO A 124 -16.02 -13.81 19.26
C PRO A 124 -14.65 -14.44 19.51
N SER A 125 -14.42 -15.63 18.94
CA SER A 125 -13.07 -16.19 18.84
C SER A 125 -12.24 -15.39 17.84
N GLU A 126 -10.91 -15.50 17.91
CA GLU A 126 -10.01 -14.89 16.93
C GLU A 126 -10.37 -15.29 15.49
N GLN A 127 -10.59 -16.59 15.25
CA GLN A 127 -11.05 -17.08 13.95
C GLN A 127 -12.37 -16.44 13.50
N THR A 128 -13.28 -16.13 14.44
CA THR A 128 -14.53 -15.42 14.12
C THR A 128 -14.23 -13.99 13.66
N VAL A 129 -13.34 -13.28 14.36
CA VAL A 129 -12.92 -11.92 13.98
C VAL A 129 -12.23 -11.95 12.60
N GLN A 130 -11.28 -12.86 12.38
CA GLN A 130 -10.59 -13.03 11.10
C GLN A 130 -11.56 -13.28 9.93
N MET A 131 -12.54 -14.18 10.11
CA MET A 131 -13.51 -14.50 9.07
C MET A 131 -14.50 -13.36 8.82
N VAL A 132 -14.93 -12.65 9.86
CA VAL A 132 -15.79 -11.46 9.69
C VAL A 132 -15.03 -10.36 8.95
N HIS A 133 -13.77 -10.12 9.31
CA HIS A 133 -12.88 -9.20 8.62
C HIS A 133 -12.69 -9.59 7.15
N LEU A 134 -12.38 -10.85 6.86
CA LEU A 134 -12.19 -11.39 5.51
C LEU A 134 -13.39 -11.13 4.57
N PHE A 135 -14.61 -11.27 5.09
CA PHE A 135 -15.86 -11.11 4.32
C PHE A 135 -16.47 -9.72 4.39
N ALA A 136 -15.99 -8.82 5.26
CA ALA A 136 -16.46 -7.45 5.37
C ALA A 136 -16.56 -6.71 4.01
N PRO A 137 -15.54 -6.71 3.13
CA PRO A 137 -15.62 -5.99 1.85
C PRO A 137 -16.73 -6.50 0.92
N VAL A 138 -17.05 -7.80 0.99
CA VAL A 138 -18.15 -8.41 0.24
C VAL A 138 -19.49 -7.79 0.64
N VAL A 139 -19.70 -7.62 1.95
CA VAL A 139 -20.94 -7.08 2.51
C VAL A 139 -21.07 -5.60 2.15
N PHE A 140 -20.02 -4.80 2.36
CA PHE A 140 -20.04 -3.38 2.00
C PHE A 140 -20.27 -3.18 0.50
N GLY A 141 -19.59 -3.94 -0.37
CA GLY A 141 -19.76 -3.85 -1.81
C GLY A 141 -21.16 -4.25 -2.30
N ALA A 142 -21.77 -5.27 -1.68
CA ALA A 142 -23.15 -5.66 -1.99
C ALA A 142 -24.16 -4.62 -1.49
N LEU A 143 -23.98 -4.08 -0.29
CA LEU A 143 -24.84 -3.05 0.29
C LEU A 143 -24.74 -1.72 -0.46
N ALA A 144 -23.59 -1.38 -1.05
CA ALA A 144 -23.39 -0.16 -1.83
C ALA A 144 -24.35 -0.04 -3.02
N LEU A 145 -24.84 -1.17 -3.55
CA LEU A 145 -25.83 -1.18 -4.63
C LEU A 145 -27.19 -0.60 -4.21
N LEU A 146 -27.55 -0.65 -2.93
CA LEU A 146 -28.82 -0.15 -2.41
C LEU A 146 -28.95 1.39 -2.48
N PRO A 147 -28.03 2.19 -1.93
CA PRO A 147 -28.09 3.64 -2.09
C PRO A 147 -27.89 4.07 -3.55
N ILE A 148 -27.11 3.34 -4.35
CA ILE A 148 -26.98 3.61 -5.79
C ILE A 148 -28.32 3.41 -6.51
N TYR A 149 -29.07 2.34 -6.18
CA TYR A 149 -30.43 2.14 -6.67
C TYR A 149 -31.34 3.31 -6.29
N VAL A 150 -31.29 3.75 -5.03
CA VAL A 150 -32.12 4.86 -4.52
C VAL A 150 -31.79 6.17 -5.23
N LEU A 151 -30.50 6.47 -5.44
CA LEU A 151 -30.04 7.62 -6.19
C LEU A 151 -30.57 7.57 -7.63
N ALA A 152 -30.26 6.50 -8.38
CA ALA A 152 -30.63 6.35 -9.78
C ALA A 152 -32.15 6.34 -10.00
N ARG A 153 -32.89 5.63 -9.13
CA ARG A 153 -34.37 5.64 -9.14
C ARG A 153 -34.93 7.04 -8.96
N GLY A 154 -34.26 7.87 -8.17
CA GLY A 154 -34.67 9.25 -7.93
C GLY A 154 -34.49 10.18 -9.14
N LEU A 155 -33.47 9.93 -9.96
CA LEU A 155 -33.20 10.72 -11.17
C LEU A 155 -34.22 10.41 -12.29
N SER A 156 -34.58 9.13 -12.43
CA SER A 156 -35.54 8.66 -13.43
C SER A 156 -36.69 7.88 -12.80
N ASP A 157 -36.57 6.55 -12.71
CA ASP A 157 -37.59 5.65 -12.18
C ASP A 157 -37.01 4.28 -11.75
N ARG A 158 -37.89 3.34 -11.37
CA ARG A 158 -37.50 1.99 -10.92
C ARG A 158 -36.68 1.23 -11.97
N THR A 159 -36.93 1.44 -13.28
CA THR A 159 -36.20 0.76 -14.35
C THR A 159 -34.78 1.29 -14.48
N GLY A 160 -34.59 2.61 -14.40
CA GLY A 160 -33.25 3.21 -14.38
C GLY A 160 -32.44 2.77 -13.16
N GLY A 161 -33.08 2.68 -12.00
CA GLY A 161 -32.45 2.11 -10.80
C GLY A 161 -31.98 0.67 -10.99
N LEU A 162 -32.82 -0.20 -11.56
CA LEU A 162 -32.47 -1.61 -11.80
C LEU A 162 -31.33 -1.77 -12.82
N VAL A 163 -31.35 -0.98 -13.91
CA VAL A 163 -30.26 -1.00 -14.91
C VAL A 163 -28.94 -0.57 -14.27
N SER A 164 -28.95 0.44 -13.39
CA SER A 164 -27.74 0.92 -12.69
C SER A 164 -27.10 -0.18 -11.84
N VAL A 165 -27.92 -0.91 -11.08
CA VAL A 165 -27.43 -2.01 -10.21
C VAL A 165 -27.00 -3.21 -11.03
N LEU A 166 -27.75 -3.59 -12.07
CA LEU A 166 -27.36 -4.66 -12.99
C LEU A 166 -25.99 -4.36 -13.61
N PHE A 167 -25.82 -3.14 -14.12
CA PHE A 167 -24.56 -2.66 -14.68
C PHE A 167 -23.38 -2.82 -13.70
N LEU A 168 -23.49 -2.30 -12.48
CA LEU A 168 -22.41 -2.41 -11.48
C LEU A 168 -22.18 -3.83 -10.99
N SER A 169 -23.21 -4.68 -10.95
CA SER A 169 -23.06 -6.08 -10.57
C SER A 169 -22.21 -6.88 -11.57
N LEU A 170 -22.12 -6.41 -12.82
CA LEU A 170 -21.34 -7.02 -13.90
C LEU A 170 -20.00 -6.29 -14.16
N ALA A 171 -19.80 -5.10 -13.60
CA ALA A 171 -18.59 -4.31 -13.78
C ALA A 171 -17.38 -5.01 -13.13
N SER A 172 -16.22 -4.97 -13.81
CA SER A 172 -14.99 -5.65 -13.41
C SER A 172 -13.88 -4.71 -12.93
N GLY A 173 -14.13 -3.41 -12.90
CA GLY A 173 -13.16 -2.38 -12.48
C GLY A 173 -12.94 -2.28 -10.97
N ALA A 174 -12.37 -1.16 -10.54
CA ALA A 174 -11.95 -0.92 -9.15
C ALA A 174 -13.07 -1.12 -8.11
N PHE A 175 -14.34 -0.80 -8.44
CA PHE A 175 -15.49 -1.05 -7.56
C PHE A 175 -15.70 -2.54 -7.23
N LEU A 176 -15.38 -3.45 -8.16
CA LEU A 176 -15.39 -4.88 -7.87
C LEU A 176 -14.16 -5.25 -7.06
N GLN A 177 -12.97 -4.88 -7.53
CA GLN A 177 -11.69 -5.30 -6.96
C GLN A 177 -11.54 -4.92 -5.48
N ARG A 178 -11.97 -3.72 -5.09
CA ARG A 178 -11.97 -3.27 -3.68
C ARG A 178 -13.05 -3.91 -2.80
N GLY A 179 -14.04 -4.55 -3.41
CA GLY A 179 -15.12 -5.25 -2.72
C GLY A 179 -14.97 -6.77 -2.73
N LEU A 180 -13.84 -7.30 -3.18
CA LEU A 180 -13.58 -8.75 -3.18
C LEU A 180 -13.23 -9.24 -1.77
N VAL A 181 -13.54 -10.50 -1.50
CA VAL A 181 -13.07 -11.20 -0.30
C VAL A 181 -11.53 -11.15 -0.21
N GLY A 182 -11.01 -10.88 0.98
CA GLY A 182 -9.56 -10.69 1.21
C GLY A 182 -9.06 -9.25 1.05
N SER A 183 -9.82 -8.35 0.40
CA SER A 183 -9.50 -6.92 0.24
C SER A 183 -10.13 -6.09 1.37
N SER A 184 -9.90 -6.46 2.62
CA SER A 184 -10.57 -5.89 3.80
C SER A 184 -10.02 -4.53 4.20
N ASP A 185 -10.33 -3.54 3.36
CA ASP A 185 -9.84 -2.17 3.42
C ASP A 185 -11.04 -1.20 3.27
N HIS A 186 -10.90 0.02 3.77
CA HIS A 186 -12.00 1.00 3.90
C HIS A 186 -12.55 1.50 2.56
N HIS A 187 -11.80 1.36 1.47
CA HIS A 187 -12.16 1.73 0.08
C HIS A 187 -13.58 1.40 -0.36
N ILE A 188 -14.08 0.19 -0.07
CA ILE A 188 -15.43 -0.19 -0.49
C ILE A 188 -16.52 0.36 0.45
N ALA A 189 -16.19 0.56 1.73
CA ALA A 189 -17.07 1.24 2.68
C ALA A 189 -17.16 2.74 2.36
N GLU A 190 -16.08 3.37 1.91
CA GLU A 190 -16.09 4.72 1.34
C GLU A 190 -17.12 4.83 0.22
N VAL A 191 -17.14 3.90 -0.74
CA VAL A 191 -18.14 3.91 -1.83
C VAL A 191 -19.56 3.76 -1.31
N LEU A 192 -19.78 2.87 -0.33
CA LEU A 192 -21.09 2.71 0.30
C LEU A 192 -21.57 4.04 0.90
N PHE A 193 -20.76 4.67 1.75
CA PHE A 193 -21.17 5.89 2.45
C PHE A 193 -21.17 7.13 1.54
N PHE A 194 -20.31 7.19 0.53
CA PHE A 194 -20.40 8.17 -0.56
C PHE A 194 -21.73 8.03 -1.31
N ALA A 195 -22.15 6.80 -1.65
CA ALA A 195 -23.42 6.56 -2.31
C ALA A 195 -24.61 6.90 -1.39
N VAL A 196 -24.53 6.58 -0.09
CA VAL A 196 -25.55 6.98 0.90
C VAL A 196 -25.66 8.50 0.98
N ALA A 197 -24.53 9.21 1.07
CA ALA A 197 -24.50 10.67 1.09
C ALA A 197 -25.09 11.25 -0.20
N ALA A 198 -24.64 10.80 -1.38
CA ALA A 198 -25.16 11.24 -2.67
C ALA A 198 -26.67 10.98 -2.82
N ALA A 199 -27.15 9.79 -2.47
CA ALA A 199 -28.57 9.44 -2.54
C ALA A 199 -29.43 10.30 -1.59
N THR A 200 -28.93 10.53 -0.38
CA THR A 200 -29.65 11.32 0.64
C THR A 200 -29.67 12.79 0.26
N ILE A 201 -28.56 13.36 -0.21
CA ILE A 201 -28.49 14.74 -0.72
C ILE A 201 -29.42 14.91 -1.93
N ALA A 202 -29.40 13.99 -2.90
CA ALA A 202 -30.33 14.04 -4.03
C ALA A 202 -31.81 13.93 -3.60
N ALA A 203 -32.12 13.18 -2.54
CA ALA A 203 -33.47 13.15 -1.97
C ALA A 203 -33.84 14.47 -1.29
N THR A 204 -32.92 15.05 -0.53
CA THR A 204 -33.08 16.36 0.12
C THR A 204 -33.32 17.48 -0.88
N LEU A 205 -32.58 17.49 -1.99
CA LEU A 205 -32.75 18.44 -3.08
C LEU A 205 -34.15 18.32 -3.73
N ARG A 206 -34.65 17.11 -3.92
CA ARG A 206 -36.03 16.89 -4.41
C ARG A 206 -37.08 17.39 -3.43
N VAL A 207 -36.91 17.13 -2.13
CA VAL A 207 -37.79 17.67 -1.09
C VAL A 207 -37.76 19.20 -1.07
N ALA A 208 -36.59 19.81 -1.25
CA ALA A 208 -36.47 21.27 -1.34
C ALA A 208 -37.21 21.83 -2.56
N MET A 209 -37.17 21.15 -3.71
CA MET A 209 -37.92 21.55 -4.91
C MET A 209 -39.43 21.38 -4.75
N GLU A 210 -39.89 20.37 -4.00
CA GLU A 210 -41.31 20.12 -3.71
C GLU A 210 -41.89 21.16 -2.72
N GLU A 211 -41.21 21.36 -1.59
CA GLU A 211 -41.73 22.16 -0.47
C GLU A 211 -41.35 23.64 -0.57
N LYS A 212 -40.33 23.99 -1.37
CA LYS A 212 -39.81 25.35 -1.61
C LYS A 212 -39.62 26.17 -0.33
N PRO A 213 -38.87 25.68 0.68
CA PRO A 213 -38.62 26.43 1.91
C PRO A 213 -37.91 27.76 1.63
N ILE A 214 -38.25 28.78 2.41
CA ILE A 214 -37.61 30.10 2.38
C ILE A 214 -37.12 30.49 3.78
N PHE A 215 -36.10 31.34 3.86
CA PHE A 215 -35.48 31.71 5.14
C PHE A 215 -36.44 32.51 6.05
N GLU A 216 -37.45 33.18 5.50
CA GLU A 216 -38.47 33.94 6.23
C GLU A 216 -39.30 33.05 7.16
N LEU A 217 -39.52 31.78 6.80
CA LEU A 217 -40.25 30.83 7.65
C LEU A 217 -39.54 30.61 8.98
N LEU A 218 -38.21 30.71 9.01
CA LEU A 218 -37.42 30.65 10.24
C LEU A 218 -37.66 31.88 11.11
N ALA A 219 -37.68 33.07 10.50
CA ALA A 219 -37.97 34.32 11.21
C ALA A 219 -39.39 34.34 11.79
N GLN A 220 -40.34 33.73 11.09
CA GLN A 220 -41.75 33.61 11.48
C GLN A 220 -42.03 32.44 12.43
N ARG A 221 -41.02 31.59 12.71
CA ARG A 221 -41.12 30.39 13.57
C ARG A 221 -42.13 29.35 13.08
N GLU A 222 -42.34 29.26 11.77
CA GLU A 222 -43.25 28.28 11.15
C GLU A 222 -42.56 26.92 10.93
N PHE A 223 -42.21 26.25 12.03
CA PHE A 223 -41.46 25.00 11.99
C PHE A 223 -42.21 23.83 11.34
N ASP A 224 -43.55 23.85 11.37
CA ASP A 224 -44.35 22.79 10.75
C ASP A 224 -44.18 22.76 9.23
N ALA A 225 -44.13 23.94 8.58
CA ALA A 225 -43.89 24.07 7.15
C ALA A 225 -42.46 23.67 6.74
N MET A 226 -41.49 23.82 7.65
CA MET A 226 -40.09 23.48 7.39
C MET A 226 -39.70 22.06 7.84
N ARG A 227 -40.59 21.32 8.50
CA ARG A 227 -40.25 20.05 9.15
C ARG A 227 -39.60 19.05 8.20
N ARG A 228 -40.18 18.86 7.01
CA ARG A 228 -39.69 17.89 6.03
C ARG A 228 -38.32 18.33 5.44
N PRO A 229 -38.12 19.58 4.97
CA PRO A 229 -36.80 20.08 4.58
C PRO A 229 -35.74 20.01 5.70
N LEU A 230 -36.09 20.32 6.95
CA LEU A 230 -35.17 20.26 8.09
C LEU A 230 -34.69 18.83 8.36
N VAL A 231 -35.61 17.86 8.36
CA VAL A 231 -35.27 16.44 8.58
C VAL A 231 -34.35 15.93 7.47
N TRP A 232 -34.70 16.18 6.20
CA TRP A 232 -33.89 15.71 5.08
C TRP A 232 -32.53 16.42 5.01
N GLY A 233 -32.47 17.74 5.25
CA GLY A 233 -31.23 18.48 5.38
C GLY A 233 -30.34 17.94 6.51
N GLY A 234 -30.92 17.62 7.66
CA GLY A 234 -30.19 17.01 8.77
C GLY A 234 -29.70 15.59 8.46
N LEU A 235 -30.50 14.76 7.80
CA LEU A 235 -30.10 13.43 7.34
C LEU A 235 -28.95 13.50 6.33
N SER A 236 -28.94 14.50 5.44
CA SER A 236 -27.81 14.74 4.53
C SER A 236 -26.53 15.12 5.28
N GLY A 237 -26.62 16.01 6.28
CA GLY A 237 -25.48 16.36 7.14
C GLY A 237 -24.95 15.15 7.93
N LEU A 238 -25.84 14.31 8.45
CA LEU A 238 -25.48 13.06 9.12
C LEU A 238 -24.80 12.07 8.16
N ALA A 239 -25.35 11.85 6.96
CA ALA A 239 -24.77 10.96 5.97
C ALA A 239 -23.36 11.42 5.55
N LEU A 240 -23.15 12.73 5.43
CA LEU A 240 -21.85 13.33 5.16
C LEU A 240 -20.87 13.13 6.32
N ALA A 241 -21.32 13.25 7.57
CA ALA A 241 -20.50 13.01 8.75
C ALA A 241 -20.08 11.54 8.85
N VAL A 242 -21.02 10.61 8.65
CA VAL A 242 -20.75 9.16 8.62
C VAL A 242 -19.73 8.78 7.54
N TYR A 243 -19.81 9.41 6.37
CA TYR A 243 -18.84 9.23 5.31
C TYR A 243 -17.44 9.69 5.75
N VAL A 244 -17.32 10.87 6.37
CA VAL A 244 -16.05 11.38 6.92
C VAL A 244 -15.53 10.56 8.10
N TRP A 245 -16.40 10.00 8.94
CA TRP A 245 -16.00 9.08 10.01
C TRP A 245 -15.55 7.71 9.51
N THR A 246 -15.91 7.34 8.28
CA THR A 246 -15.34 6.15 7.63
C THR A 246 -13.96 6.45 7.07
N TRP A 247 -13.79 7.64 6.51
CA TRP A 247 -12.53 8.09 5.93
C TRP A 247 -12.39 9.63 6.05
N PRO A 248 -11.52 10.14 6.94
CA PRO A 248 -11.41 11.58 7.20
C PRO A 248 -11.12 12.46 5.96
N PRO A 249 -10.30 12.02 4.99
CA PRO A 249 -10.07 12.79 3.76
C PRO A 249 -11.31 12.97 2.88
N ALA A 250 -12.40 12.23 3.10
CA ALA A 250 -13.68 12.44 2.43
C ALA A 250 -14.20 13.88 2.53
N VAL A 251 -13.64 14.70 3.43
CA VAL A 251 -13.94 16.13 3.57
C VAL A 251 -13.76 16.93 2.27
N PHE A 252 -12.94 16.48 1.31
CA PHE A 252 -12.88 17.15 -0.01
C PHE A 252 -14.25 17.17 -0.69
N PHE A 253 -15.12 16.21 -0.38
CA PHE A 253 -16.48 16.14 -0.90
C PHE A 253 -17.32 17.36 -0.48
N VAL A 254 -17.05 17.94 0.69
CA VAL A 254 -17.66 19.19 1.16
C VAL A 254 -17.30 20.35 0.21
N GLY A 255 -16.05 20.40 -0.26
CA GLY A 255 -15.62 21.36 -1.27
C GLY A 255 -16.35 21.19 -2.62
N LEU A 256 -16.54 19.94 -3.06
CA LEU A 256 -17.32 19.63 -4.26
C LEU A 256 -18.80 20.05 -4.10
N LEU A 257 -19.39 19.89 -2.91
CA LEU A 257 -20.72 20.40 -2.60
C LEU A 257 -20.79 21.93 -2.63
N GLY A 258 -19.74 22.61 -2.17
CA GLY A 258 -19.63 24.07 -2.29
C GLY A 258 -19.69 24.54 -3.76
N ILE A 259 -18.96 23.86 -4.65
CA ILE A 259 -19.03 24.10 -6.10
C ILE A 259 -20.43 23.83 -6.63
N PHE A 260 -21.03 22.70 -6.24
CA PHE A 260 -22.41 22.36 -6.62
C PHE A 260 -23.41 23.45 -6.22
N PHE A 261 -23.38 23.95 -4.98
CA PHE A 261 -24.31 24.98 -4.52
C PHE A 261 -24.10 26.32 -5.21
N ALA A 262 -22.85 26.69 -5.51
CA ALA A 262 -22.55 27.88 -6.31
C ALA A 262 -23.13 27.75 -7.74
N LEU A 263 -22.95 26.60 -8.38
CA LEU A 263 -23.53 26.32 -9.70
C LEU A 263 -25.06 26.25 -9.66
N ALA A 264 -25.63 25.66 -8.62
CA ALA A 264 -27.08 25.59 -8.43
C ALA A 264 -27.66 27.00 -8.26
N ALA A 265 -27.08 27.83 -7.38
CA ALA A 265 -27.51 29.21 -7.20
C ALA A 265 -27.45 29.99 -8.52
N ALA A 266 -26.35 29.83 -9.27
CA ALA A 266 -26.18 30.45 -10.59
C ALA A 266 -27.25 30.00 -11.60
N LEU A 267 -27.50 28.69 -11.68
CA LEU A 267 -28.47 28.13 -12.61
C LEU A 267 -29.89 28.59 -12.29
N TYR A 268 -30.31 28.52 -11.02
CA TYR A 268 -31.64 28.94 -10.59
C TYR A 268 -31.87 30.41 -10.88
N GLN A 269 -30.90 31.27 -10.53
CA GLN A 269 -30.99 32.70 -10.79
C GLN A 269 -31.15 32.99 -12.29
N VAL A 270 -30.31 32.40 -13.15
CA VAL A 270 -30.39 32.58 -14.62
C VAL A 270 -31.73 32.11 -15.19
N ARG A 271 -32.36 31.11 -14.57
CA ARG A 271 -33.68 30.59 -14.94
C ARG A 271 -34.84 31.41 -14.34
N GLY A 272 -34.55 32.45 -13.56
CA GLY A 272 -35.57 33.28 -12.92
C GLY A 272 -36.30 32.58 -11.78
N VAL A 273 -35.71 31.54 -11.20
CA VAL A 273 -36.24 30.82 -10.04
C VAL A 273 -35.38 31.15 -8.83
N SER A 274 -35.98 31.47 -7.68
CA SER A 274 -35.21 31.75 -6.47
C SER A 274 -34.39 30.54 -6.03
N PRO A 275 -33.08 30.70 -5.74
CA PRO A 275 -32.24 29.60 -5.26
C PRO A 275 -32.44 29.27 -3.76
N ASP A 276 -33.26 30.04 -3.05
CA ASP A 276 -33.40 29.97 -1.58
C ASP A 276 -33.67 28.56 -1.06
N HIS A 277 -34.57 27.81 -1.71
CA HIS A 277 -34.97 26.49 -1.24
C HIS A 277 -33.82 25.46 -1.31
N VAL A 278 -32.99 25.52 -2.35
CA VAL A 278 -31.80 24.67 -2.49
C VAL A 278 -30.73 25.07 -1.48
N LEU A 279 -30.52 26.38 -1.31
CA LEU A 279 -29.51 26.90 -0.39
C LEU A 279 -29.89 26.70 1.08
N PHE A 280 -31.17 26.77 1.42
CA PHE A 280 -31.69 26.53 2.76
C PHE A 280 -31.31 25.14 3.28
N VAL A 281 -31.55 24.09 2.48
CA VAL A 281 -31.15 22.73 2.87
C VAL A 281 -29.63 22.55 2.89
N GLY A 282 -28.89 23.31 2.07
CA GLY A 282 -27.43 23.38 2.13
C GLY A 282 -26.90 23.94 3.46
N VAL A 283 -27.55 24.98 4.00
CA VAL A 283 -27.23 25.53 5.34
C VAL A 283 -27.42 24.48 6.42
N ILE A 284 -28.58 23.81 6.45
CA ILE A 284 -28.89 22.80 7.47
C ILE A 284 -27.90 21.63 7.41
N MET A 285 -27.60 21.16 6.20
CA MET A 285 -26.62 20.10 5.98
C MET A 285 -25.23 20.49 6.51
N GLY A 286 -24.74 21.69 6.17
CA GLY A 286 -23.44 22.17 6.64
C GLY A 286 -23.38 22.33 8.16
N VAL A 287 -24.43 22.85 8.79
CA VAL A 287 -24.51 23.00 10.26
C VAL A 287 -24.50 21.65 10.95
N VAL A 288 -25.32 20.70 10.52
CA VAL A 288 -25.37 19.37 11.14
C VAL A 288 -24.05 18.62 10.96
N PHE A 289 -23.46 18.69 9.76
CA PHE A 289 -22.14 18.12 9.51
C PHE A 289 -21.06 18.74 10.42
N ALA A 290 -21.04 20.07 10.56
CA ALA A 290 -20.11 20.76 11.44
C ALA A 290 -20.26 20.34 12.91
N LEU A 291 -21.50 20.25 13.42
CA LEU A 291 -21.76 19.85 14.80
C LEU A 291 -21.33 18.40 15.08
N LEU A 292 -21.57 17.49 14.14
CA LEU A 292 -21.19 16.09 14.29
C LEU A 292 -19.68 15.88 14.18
N THR A 293 -19.01 16.57 13.27
CA THR A 293 -17.55 16.45 13.14
C THR A 293 -16.78 17.19 14.23
N LEU A 294 -17.38 18.21 14.83
CA LEU A 294 -16.81 18.92 15.99
C LEU A 294 -16.61 18.01 17.20
N VAL A 295 -17.50 17.03 17.42
CA VAL A 295 -17.40 16.11 18.57
C VAL A 295 -16.43 14.95 18.36
N THR A 296 -15.90 14.81 17.14
CA THR A 296 -14.97 13.71 16.77
C THR A 296 -13.59 14.24 16.40
N ILE A 297 -13.22 15.45 16.84
CA ILE A 297 -11.87 15.99 16.62
C ILE A 297 -10.87 15.14 17.38
N ASP A 298 -9.86 14.66 16.66
CA ASP A 298 -8.68 13.97 17.20
C ASP A 298 -7.48 14.94 17.30
N VAL A 299 -7.32 15.86 16.36
CA VAL A 299 -6.24 16.88 16.36
C VAL A 299 -6.75 18.31 16.23
N PHE A 300 -6.16 19.24 16.97
CA PHE A 300 -6.49 20.67 16.88
C PHE A 300 -5.71 21.41 15.77
N THR A 301 -5.17 20.69 14.79
CA THR A 301 -4.48 21.25 13.62
C THR A 301 -5.41 21.25 12.40
N ILE A 302 -4.93 21.75 11.25
CA ILE A 302 -5.60 21.60 9.95
C ILE A 302 -4.98 20.41 9.23
N ASP A 303 -5.71 19.30 9.22
CA ASP A 303 -5.26 18.04 8.65
C ASP A 303 -6.42 17.32 7.92
N ALA A 304 -6.16 16.74 6.75
CA ALA A 304 -7.17 16.03 5.97
C ALA A 304 -7.20 14.52 6.26
N VAL A 305 -6.10 13.94 6.73
CA VAL A 305 -5.96 12.50 7.00
C VAL A 305 -6.47 12.15 8.40
N LYS A 306 -6.30 13.07 9.36
CA LYS A 306 -6.83 12.95 10.72
C LYS A 306 -8.12 13.73 10.87
N LEU A 307 -8.99 13.31 11.79
CA LEU A 307 -10.15 14.10 12.18
C LEU A 307 -9.65 15.35 12.93
N SER A 308 -9.79 16.51 12.30
CA SER A 308 -9.13 17.75 12.73
C SER A 308 -10.10 18.92 12.79
N LEU A 309 -9.59 20.15 12.99
CA LEU A 309 -10.42 21.36 12.85
C LEU A 309 -10.92 21.57 11.42
N LEU A 310 -10.30 20.94 10.41
CA LEU A 310 -10.65 21.11 9.00
C LEU A 310 -12.10 20.73 8.70
N GLN A 311 -12.55 19.57 9.18
CA GLN A 311 -13.87 19.00 8.91
C GLN A 311 -15.00 19.91 9.42
N PRO A 312 -15.05 20.29 10.71
CA PRO A 312 -16.10 21.19 11.19
C PRO A 312 -16.01 22.59 10.57
N LEU A 313 -14.80 23.13 10.33
CA LEU A 313 -14.63 24.42 9.67
C LEU A 313 -15.16 24.42 8.23
N LEU A 314 -14.95 23.34 7.47
CA LEU A 314 -15.54 23.21 6.13
C LEU A 314 -17.06 23.04 6.17
N GLY A 315 -17.61 22.40 7.21
CA GLY A 315 -19.06 22.38 7.44
C GLY A 315 -19.67 23.75 7.69
N VAL A 316 -19.03 24.53 8.56
CA VAL A 316 -19.39 25.94 8.80
C VAL A 316 -19.23 26.75 7.51
N GLY A 317 -18.13 26.54 6.78
CA GLY A 317 -17.87 27.18 5.49
C GLY A 317 -18.95 26.88 4.44
N LEU A 318 -19.40 25.63 4.35
CA LEU A 318 -20.50 25.24 3.46
C LEU A 318 -21.81 25.93 3.84
N ALA A 319 -22.15 25.95 5.14
CA ALA A 319 -23.36 26.60 5.63
C ALA A 319 -23.30 28.12 5.40
N ALA A 320 -22.19 28.76 5.75
CA ALA A 320 -21.96 30.18 5.53
C ALA A 320 -21.98 30.55 4.05
N GLY A 321 -21.37 29.71 3.19
CA GLY A 321 -21.38 29.87 1.74
C GLY A 321 -22.79 29.79 1.15
N CYS A 322 -23.60 28.81 1.56
CA CYS A 322 -25.00 28.71 1.13
C CYS A 322 -25.83 29.92 1.59
N GLY A 323 -25.67 30.33 2.85
CA GLY A 323 -26.35 31.51 3.39
C GLY A 323 -25.93 32.80 2.68
N PHE A 324 -24.63 32.96 2.39
CA PHE A 324 -24.10 34.06 1.61
C PHE A 324 -24.68 34.09 0.19
N LEU A 325 -24.70 32.95 -0.51
CA LEU A 325 -25.28 32.87 -1.86
C LEU A 325 -26.77 33.23 -1.86
N ALA A 326 -27.52 32.86 -0.82
CA ALA A 326 -28.94 33.21 -0.72
C ALA A 326 -29.11 34.73 -0.50
N ALA A 327 -28.34 35.31 0.42
CA ALA A 327 -28.33 36.75 0.65
C ALA A 327 -27.87 37.53 -0.59
N PHE A 328 -26.90 37.00 -1.33
CA PHE A 328 -26.37 37.60 -2.54
C PHE A 328 -27.38 37.55 -3.69
N ALA A 329 -28.11 36.44 -3.86
CA ALA A 329 -29.22 36.33 -4.81
C ALA A 329 -30.31 37.36 -4.51
N ARG A 330 -30.74 37.48 -3.25
CA ARG A 330 -31.72 38.48 -2.82
C ARG A 330 -31.25 39.91 -3.07
N LEU A 331 -29.98 40.21 -2.78
CA LEU A 331 -29.39 41.52 -3.08
C LEU A 331 -29.38 41.81 -4.59
N TRP A 332 -29.17 40.78 -5.41
CA TRP A 332 -29.21 40.88 -6.87
C TRP A 332 -30.61 41.23 -7.37
N ASP A 333 -31.62 40.57 -6.81
CA ASP A 333 -33.04 40.80 -7.08
C ASP A 333 -33.50 42.19 -6.60
N ASP A 334 -33.15 42.57 -5.37
CA ASP A 334 -33.49 43.87 -4.77
C ASP A 334 -32.89 45.06 -5.55
N ARG A 335 -31.78 44.83 -6.24
CA ARG A 335 -31.12 45.83 -7.10
C ARG A 335 -31.54 45.74 -8.57
N GLU A 336 -32.47 44.87 -8.91
CA GLU A 336 -32.98 44.66 -10.26
C GLU A 336 -31.86 44.41 -11.30
N LEU A 337 -30.81 43.71 -10.89
CA LEU A 337 -29.67 43.38 -11.76
C LEU A 337 -30.04 42.23 -12.71
N ASP A 338 -29.47 42.22 -13.92
CA ASP A 338 -29.69 41.13 -14.89
C ASP A 338 -29.23 39.79 -14.27
N ALA A 339 -30.17 38.85 -14.13
CA ALA A 339 -29.93 37.53 -13.58
C ALA A 339 -28.86 36.74 -14.35
N ARG A 340 -28.64 37.04 -15.64
CA ARG A 340 -27.58 36.44 -16.47
C ARG A 340 -26.18 36.82 -16.02
N LEU A 341 -26.04 37.93 -15.30
CA LEU A 341 -24.77 38.40 -14.76
C LEU A 341 -24.47 37.81 -13.37
N TYR A 342 -25.45 37.20 -12.71
CA TYR A 342 -25.27 36.59 -11.39
C TYR A 342 -24.15 35.53 -11.35
N PRO A 343 -24.01 34.61 -12.33
CA PRO A 343 -22.89 33.67 -12.36
C PRO A 343 -21.52 34.36 -12.38
N LEU A 344 -21.40 35.49 -13.12
CA LEU A 344 -20.17 36.29 -13.14
C LEU A 344 -19.95 37.01 -11.81
N GLY A 345 -21.03 37.44 -11.14
CA GLY A 345 -20.97 38.00 -9.79
C GLY A 345 -20.46 36.99 -8.77
N VAL A 346 -21.00 35.76 -8.77
CA VAL A 346 -20.55 34.66 -7.91
C VAL A 346 -19.07 34.33 -8.18
N LEU A 347 -18.69 34.22 -9.46
CA LEU A 347 -17.29 34.02 -9.85
C LEU A 347 -16.39 35.15 -9.34
N GLY A 348 -16.80 36.40 -9.54
CA GLY A 348 -16.04 37.58 -9.11
C GLY A 348 -15.84 37.64 -7.60
N VAL A 349 -16.89 37.39 -6.82
CA VAL A 349 -16.79 37.28 -5.36
C VAL A 349 -15.88 36.11 -4.96
N GLY A 350 -16.00 34.97 -5.63
CA GLY A 350 -15.13 33.82 -5.40
C GLY A 350 -13.65 34.15 -5.63
N VAL A 351 -13.32 34.80 -6.74
CA VAL A 351 -11.94 35.21 -7.08
C VAL A 351 -11.39 36.21 -6.06
N VAL A 352 -12.18 37.24 -5.69
CA VAL A 352 -11.77 38.22 -4.68
C VAL A 352 -11.60 37.57 -3.31
N GLY A 353 -12.51 36.67 -2.93
CA GLY A 353 -12.45 35.91 -1.69
C GLY A 353 -11.23 35.00 -1.61
N LEU A 354 -10.92 34.27 -2.69
CA LEU A 354 -9.71 33.45 -2.78
C LEU A 354 -8.44 34.29 -2.74
N GLY A 355 -8.42 35.44 -3.43
CA GLY A 355 -7.29 36.39 -3.36
C GLY A 355 -7.10 36.95 -1.96
N ALA A 356 -8.18 37.30 -1.26
CA ALA A 356 -8.12 37.74 0.13
C ALA A 356 -7.65 36.61 1.06
N PHE A 357 -8.12 35.37 0.85
CA PHE A 357 -7.69 34.21 1.62
C PHE A 357 -6.19 33.94 1.45
N ALA A 358 -5.68 33.98 0.22
CA ALA A 358 -4.26 33.85 -0.09
C ALA A 358 -3.40 34.95 0.57
N LEU A 359 -3.94 36.17 0.74
CA LEU A 359 -3.23 37.28 1.36
C LEU A 359 -3.28 37.26 2.90
N VAL A 360 -4.40 36.82 3.49
CA VAL A 360 -4.63 36.87 4.95
C VAL A 360 -4.13 35.60 5.64
N LEU A 361 -4.27 34.44 5.00
CA LEU A 361 -3.88 33.12 5.53
C LEU A 361 -3.10 32.32 4.46
N PRO A 362 -1.89 32.76 4.08
CA PRO A 362 -1.14 32.17 2.98
C PRO A 362 -0.85 30.68 3.18
N GLU A 363 -0.42 30.27 4.37
CA GLU A 363 -0.09 28.86 4.67
C GLU A 363 -1.31 27.93 4.54
N THR A 364 -2.47 28.37 5.04
CA THR A 364 -3.71 27.60 4.91
C THR A 364 -4.18 27.56 3.45
N PHE A 365 -4.01 28.66 2.71
CA PHE A 365 -4.31 28.71 1.28
C PHE A 365 -3.42 27.73 0.50
N ASP A 366 -2.11 27.74 0.74
CA ASP A 366 -1.15 26.84 0.11
C ASP A 366 -1.45 25.37 0.41
N TYR A 367 -1.86 25.07 1.65
CA TYR A 367 -2.38 23.75 2.02
C TYR A 367 -3.56 23.33 1.12
N PHE A 368 -4.59 24.17 0.98
CA PHE A 368 -5.75 23.85 0.12
C PHE A 368 -5.36 23.73 -1.36
N VAL A 369 -4.47 24.59 -1.86
CA VAL A 369 -3.95 24.50 -3.23
C VAL A 369 -3.21 23.19 -3.44
N GLY A 370 -2.38 22.77 -2.48
CA GLY A 370 -1.72 21.47 -2.46
C GLY A 370 -2.71 20.31 -2.50
N GLN A 371 -3.77 20.35 -1.68
CA GLN A 371 -4.81 19.32 -1.67
C GLN A 371 -5.59 19.25 -3.00
N VAL A 372 -5.96 20.39 -3.57
CA VAL A 372 -6.64 20.46 -4.88
C VAL A 372 -5.72 19.95 -5.99
N SER A 373 -4.45 20.34 -5.98
CA SER A 373 -3.47 19.88 -6.98
C SER A 373 -3.19 18.38 -6.86
N ARG A 374 -3.15 17.85 -5.62
CA ARG A 374 -3.05 16.43 -5.36
C ARG A 374 -4.21 15.67 -6.00
N ILE A 375 -5.44 16.13 -5.85
CA ILE A 375 -6.65 15.41 -6.31
C ILE A 375 -6.93 15.66 -7.81
N PHE A 376 -6.71 16.87 -8.32
CA PHE A 376 -7.14 17.30 -9.67
C PHE A 376 -6.02 17.80 -10.58
N GLY A 377 -4.79 17.95 -10.09
CA GLY A 377 -3.72 18.67 -10.77
C GLY A 377 -2.94 17.86 -11.82
N TYR A 378 -3.19 16.57 -11.96
CA TYR A 378 -2.42 15.68 -12.86
C TYR A 378 -0.89 15.74 -12.64
N THR A 379 -0.45 16.14 -11.45
CA THR A 379 0.95 16.23 -11.06
C THR A 379 1.31 15.06 -10.15
N ALA A 380 2.22 14.18 -10.59
CA ALA A 380 2.78 13.12 -9.75
C ALA A 380 4.10 13.59 -9.12
N THR A 381 4.12 13.73 -7.79
CA THR A 381 5.34 13.90 -6.96
C THR A 381 6.24 12.66 -7.07
N GLN A 382 7.55 12.77 -6.83
CA GLN A 382 8.46 11.60 -6.91
C GLN A 382 8.04 10.49 -5.93
N GLU A 383 7.62 10.84 -4.71
CA GLU A 383 7.07 9.87 -3.75
C GLU A 383 5.81 9.18 -4.31
N SER A 384 4.86 9.95 -4.85
CA SER A 384 3.61 9.39 -5.41
C SER A 384 3.85 8.46 -6.60
N ARG A 385 4.97 8.61 -7.34
CA ARG A 385 5.38 7.76 -8.48
C ARG A 385 5.70 6.31 -8.10
N THR A 386 6.11 6.09 -6.85
CA THR A 386 6.43 4.73 -6.36
C THR A 386 5.16 3.92 -6.04
N VAL A 387 4.08 4.61 -5.64
CA VAL A 387 2.77 4.03 -5.35
C VAL A 387 1.94 3.89 -6.63
N GLN A 388 1.62 2.64 -7.02
CA GLN A 388 0.98 2.36 -8.32
C GLN A 388 -0.36 3.07 -8.50
N GLU A 389 -1.15 3.12 -7.44
CA GLU A 389 -2.55 3.55 -7.47
C GLU A 389 -2.69 5.08 -7.47
N ALA A 390 -1.63 5.78 -7.05
CA ALA A 390 -1.53 7.22 -7.09
C ALA A 390 -1.06 7.75 -8.46
N GLN A 391 -0.72 6.87 -9.41
CA GLN A 391 -0.33 7.29 -10.75
C GLN A 391 -1.49 7.89 -11.54
N PRO A 392 -1.24 8.94 -12.35
CA PRO A 392 -2.21 9.40 -13.33
C PRO A 392 -2.44 8.36 -14.42
N ILE A 393 -3.64 8.38 -15.00
CA ILE A 393 -3.94 7.60 -16.20
C ILE A 393 -3.37 8.38 -17.39
N PRO A 394 -2.49 7.79 -18.23
CA PRO A 394 -2.03 8.43 -19.45
C PRO A 394 -3.22 8.85 -20.32
N LEU A 395 -3.25 10.10 -20.81
CA LEU A 395 -4.41 10.62 -21.54
C LEU A 395 -4.81 9.76 -22.75
N ALA A 396 -3.83 9.14 -23.41
CA ALA A 396 -4.07 8.20 -24.52
C ALA A 396 -4.75 6.88 -24.08
N GLU A 397 -4.61 6.49 -22.82
CA GLU A 397 -5.19 5.27 -22.24
C GLU A 397 -6.56 5.49 -21.58
N VAL A 398 -7.00 6.73 -21.38
CA VAL A 398 -8.25 7.03 -20.64
C VAL A 398 -9.46 6.26 -21.19
N GLY A 399 -9.62 6.23 -22.51
CA GLY A 399 -10.73 5.51 -23.15
C GLY A 399 -10.66 3.99 -22.97
N SER A 400 -9.46 3.40 -23.05
CA SER A 400 -9.27 1.95 -22.89
C SER A 400 -9.41 1.53 -21.42
N ARG A 401 -8.88 2.30 -20.48
CA ARG A 401 -8.97 2.04 -19.03
C ARG A 401 -10.42 2.12 -18.52
N PHE A 402 -11.18 3.11 -18.94
CA PHE A 402 -12.60 3.20 -18.57
C PHE A 402 -13.45 2.16 -19.30
N TYR A 403 -13.13 1.78 -20.54
CA TYR A 403 -13.77 0.63 -21.18
C TYR A 403 -13.46 -0.69 -20.44
N GLN A 404 -12.23 -0.91 -19.99
CA GLN A 404 -11.89 -2.09 -19.18
C GLN A 404 -12.71 -2.12 -17.88
N SER A 405 -12.89 -0.98 -17.21
CA SER A 405 -13.59 -0.88 -15.92
C SER A 405 -15.12 -0.95 -16.04
N PHE A 406 -15.69 -0.30 -17.06
CA PHE A 406 -17.13 -0.01 -17.18
C PHE A 406 -17.74 -0.50 -18.51
N GLY A 407 -16.97 -1.10 -19.41
CA GLY A 407 -17.44 -1.50 -20.73
C GLY A 407 -18.04 -0.33 -21.52
N LEU A 408 -19.14 -0.60 -22.24
CA LEU A 408 -19.89 0.45 -22.92
C LEU A 408 -20.72 1.33 -21.97
N GLY A 409 -20.89 0.92 -20.70
CA GLY A 409 -21.67 1.66 -19.72
C GLY A 409 -21.14 3.06 -19.45
N PHE A 410 -19.82 3.27 -19.51
CA PHE A 410 -19.22 4.60 -19.41
C PHE A 410 -19.68 5.54 -20.55
N TYR A 411 -19.70 5.05 -21.78
CA TYR A 411 -20.17 5.83 -22.93
C TYR A 411 -21.68 6.08 -22.87
N VAL A 412 -22.46 5.12 -22.37
CA VAL A 412 -23.88 5.32 -22.09
C VAL A 412 -24.09 6.37 -20.98
N ALA A 413 -23.24 6.40 -19.96
CA ALA A 413 -23.27 7.44 -18.93
C ALA A 413 -22.96 8.83 -19.51
N LEU A 414 -22.03 8.95 -20.47
CA LEU A 414 -21.80 10.21 -21.19
C LEU A 414 -23.04 10.67 -21.94
N VAL A 415 -23.77 9.76 -22.60
CA VAL A 415 -25.06 10.08 -23.22
C VAL A 415 -26.06 10.53 -22.15
N GLY A 416 -26.13 9.84 -21.02
CA GLY A 416 -26.95 10.24 -19.86
C GLY A 416 -26.60 11.64 -19.35
N ALA A 417 -25.32 11.99 -19.29
CA ALA A 417 -24.85 13.31 -18.88
C ALA A 417 -25.29 14.39 -19.88
N VAL A 418 -25.16 14.14 -21.19
CA VAL A 418 -25.64 15.05 -22.24
C VAL A 418 -27.16 15.24 -22.15
N VAL A 419 -27.92 14.17 -21.93
CA VAL A 419 -29.38 14.26 -21.74
C VAL A 419 -29.72 15.05 -20.47
N ALA A 420 -28.99 14.84 -19.37
CA ALA A 420 -29.20 15.59 -18.14
C ALA A 420 -28.89 17.08 -18.32
N LEU A 421 -27.82 17.44 -19.04
CA LEU A 421 -27.49 18.82 -19.41
C LEU A 421 -28.57 19.44 -20.29
N TYR A 422 -29.07 18.70 -21.29
CA TYR A 422 -30.18 19.14 -22.12
C TYR A 422 -31.42 19.44 -21.27
N ARG A 423 -31.80 18.53 -20.37
CA ARG A 423 -32.93 18.70 -19.45
C ARG A 423 -32.77 19.90 -18.53
N LEU A 424 -31.58 20.10 -17.97
CA LEU A 424 -31.26 21.29 -17.16
C LEU A 424 -31.41 22.60 -17.95
N ALA A 425 -31.13 22.57 -19.26
CA ALA A 425 -31.26 23.74 -20.12
C ALA A 425 -32.71 23.97 -20.61
N THR A 426 -33.51 22.92 -20.77
CA THR A 426 -34.84 23.01 -21.39
C THR A 426 -36.01 22.97 -20.43
N ASP A 427 -35.94 22.21 -19.33
CA ASP A 427 -37.06 22.01 -18.41
C ASP A 427 -37.38 23.32 -17.66
N ASP A 428 -38.66 23.66 -17.49
CA ASP A 428 -39.10 24.95 -16.93
C ASP A 428 -38.46 25.26 -15.57
N GLU A 429 -38.45 24.27 -14.66
CA GLU A 429 -37.77 24.36 -13.36
C GLU A 429 -36.50 23.47 -13.37
N PRO A 430 -35.31 24.04 -13.12
CA PRO A 430 -34.06 23.28 -13.17
C PRO A 430 -34.00 22.23 -12.06
N ARG A 431 -33.62 21.00 -12.42
CA ARG A 431 -33.49 19.87 -11.48
C ARG A 431 -32.14 19.82 -10.78
N SER A 432 -32.08 20.33 -9.56
CA SER A 432 -30.84 20.36 -8.75
C SER A 432 -30.23 18.97 -8.48
N ASP A 433 -31.03 17.91 -8.44
CA ASP A 433 -30.56 16.53 -8.30
C ASP A 433 -29.82 15.99 -9.55
N LEU A 434 -30.23 16.39 -10.76
CA LEU A 434 -29.47 16.12 -11.98
C LEU A 434 -28.15 16.89 -12.02
N LEU A 435 -28.18 18.17 -11.59
CA LEU A 435 -26.97 18.98 -11.50
C LEU A 435 -25.95 18.37 -10.52
N LEU A 436 -26.41 17.89 -9.37
CA LEU A 436 -25.56 17.21 -8.39
C LEU A 436 -24.81 16.06 -9.06
N VAL A 437 -25.52 15.14 -9.73
CA VAL A 437 -24.90 13.95 -10.34
C VAL A 437 -23.92 14.31 -11.45
N LEU A 438 -24.16 15.39 -12.20
CA LEU A 438 -23.20 15.90 -13.18
C LEU A 438 -21.93 16.46 -12.52
N VAL A 439 -22.06 17.18 -11.41
CA VAL A 439 -20.91 17.66 -10.62
C VAL A 439 -20.14 16.48 -10.03
N LEU A 440 -20.82 15.46 -9.53
CA LEU A 440 -20.19 14.22 -9.05
C LEU A 440 -19.45 13.50 -10.18
N PHE A 441 -20.09 13.35 -11.34
CA PHE A 441 -19.50 12.71 -12.50
C PHE A 441 -18.24 13.45 -12.96
N GLY A 442 -18.32 14.77 -13.16
CA GLY A 442 -17.18 15.58 -13.58
C GLY A 442 -16.05 15.59 -12.56
N GLY A 443 -16.36 15.81 -11.28
CA GLY A 443 -15.37 15.82 -10.20
C GLY A 443 -14.68 14.47 -10.05
N MET A 444 -15.44 13.38 -9.99
CA MET A 444 -14.85 12.03 -9.82
C MET A 444 -14.13 11.56 -11.09
N PHE A 445 -14.54 12.01 -12.26
CA PHE A 445 -13.82 11.75 -13.51
C PHE A 445 -12.44 12.41 -13.50
N LEU A 446 -12.36 13.70 -13.12
CA LEU A 446 -11.10 14.44 -13.01
C LEU A 446 -10.18 13.83 -11.94
N ALA A 447 -10.75 13.41 -10.81
CA ALA A 447 -9.99 12.72 -9.77
C ALA A 447 -9.46 11.37 -10.27
N ALA A 448 -10.28 10.57 -10.97
CA ALA A 448 -9.90 9.24 -11.47
C ALA A 448 -8.84 9.26 -12.58
N ILE A 449 -8.80 10.30 -13.43
CA ILE A 449 -7.71 10.47 -14.40
C ILE A 449 -6.42 10.95 -13.74
N THR A 450 -6.53 11.70 -12.64
CA THR A 450 -5.37 12.20 -11.87
C THR A 450 -4.74 11.11 -11.03
N GLN A 451 -5.55 10.24 -10.42
CA GLN A 451 -5.07 9.07 -9.67
C GLN A 451 -6.02 7.89 -9.88
N GLN A 452 -5.47 6.75 -10.29
CA GLN A 452 -6.23 5.53 -10.59
C GLN A 452 -7.11 5.07 -9.43
N ARG A 453 -6.70 5.30 -8.17
CA ARG A 453 -7.50 4.95 -6.99
C ARG A 453 -8.89 5.58 -6.97
N PHE A 454 -9.11 6.81 -7.47
CA PHE A 454 -10.45 7.40 -7.46
C PHE A 454 -11.44 6.74 -8.45
N GLY A 455 -10.99 5.75 -9.24
CA GLY A 455 -11.85 5.01 -10.16
C GLY A 455 -13.03 4.28 -9.50
N TYR A 456 -12.91 3.85 -8.23
CA TYR A 456 -14.01 3.20 -7.52
C TYR A 456 -15.13 4.18 -7.12
N TYR A 457 -14.81 5.47 -6.90
CA TYR A 457 -15.82 6.52 -6.67
C TYR A 457 -16.61 6.86 -7.93
N LEU A 458 -15.92 6.92 -9.07
CA LEU A 458 -16.52 7.23 -10.37
C LEU A 458 -17.61 6.22 -10.75
N ALA A 459 -17.57 4.99 -10.21
CA ALA A 459 -18.58 3.96 -10.44
C ALA A 459 -20.01 4.41 -10.08
N VAL A 460 -20.18 5.20 -9.02
CA VAL A 460 -21.49 5.66 -8.53
C VAL A 460 -22.18 6.60 -9.53
N PRO A 461 -21.60 7.75 -9.94
CA PRO A 461 -22.23 8.63 -10.92
C PRO A 461 -22.31 8.00 -12.31
N VAL A 462 -21.34 7.16 -12.72
CA VAL A 462 -21.43 6.41 -13.99
C VAL A 462 -22.67 5.52 -13.98
N ALA A 463 -22.86 4.71 -12.95
CA ALA A 463 -24.02 3.82 -12.86
C ALA A 463 -25.35 4.58 -12.87
N ALA A 464 -25.44 5.66 -12.09
CA ALA A 464 -26.64 6.49 -12.03
C ALA A 464 -26.98 7.12 -13.39
N LEU A 465 -25.98 7.62 -14.13
CA LEU A 465 -26.16 8.18 -15.47
C LEU A 465 -26.44 7.12 -16.53
N THR A 466 -25.85 5.92 -16.43
CA THR A 466 -26.19 4.78 -17.30
C THR A 466 -27.66 4.39 -17.13
N GLY A 467 -28.14 4.26 -15.89
CA GLY A 467 -29.54 3.99 -15.59
C GLY A 467 -30.47 5.12 -16.02
N TYR A 468 -30.05 6.38 -15.85
CA TYR A 468 -30.79 7.54 -16.32
C TYR A 468 -30.95 7.54 -17.85
N ALA A 469 -29.88 7.29 -18.60
CA ALA A 469 -29.90 7.17 -20.06
C ALA A 469 -30.83 6.04 -20.51
N ALA A 470 -30.74 4.87 -19.87
CA ALA A 470 -31.60 3.72 -20.19
C ALA A 470 -33.09 4.04 -19.98
N ALA A 471 -33.43 4.62 -18.82
CA ALA A 471 -34.81 5.01 -18.52
C ALA A 471 -35.33 6.09 -19.49
N PHE A 472 -34.48 7.04 -19.87
CA PHE A 472 -34.82 8.03 -20.88
C PHE A 472 -35.12 7.38 -22.25
N THR A 473 -34.30 6.43 -22.69
CA THR A 473 -34.55 5.66 -23.91
C THR A 473 -35.87 4.88 -23.83
N PHE A 474 -36.16 4.23 -22.70
CA PHE A 474 -37.43 3.52 -22.49
C PHE A 474 -38.65 4.45 -22.50
N GLY A 475 -38.47 5.70 -22.06
CA GLY A 475 -39.48 6.74 -22.17
C GLY A 475 -39.78 7.13 -23.63
N ILE A 476 -38.77 7.24 -24.49
CA ILE A 476 -38.94 7.63 -25.91
C ILE A 476 -39.76 6.60 -26.69
N VAL A 477 -39.63 5.32 -26.37
CA VAL A 477 -40.33 4.23 -27.08
C VAL A 477 -41.65 3.83 -26.39
N ASP A 478 -42.16 4.64 -25.46
CA ASP A 478 -43.41 4.40 -24.71
C ASP A 478 -43.45 3.08 -23.94
N VAL A 479 -42.28 2.47 -23.66
CA VAL A 479 -42.18 1.24 -22.87
C VAL A 479 -42.72 1.48 -21.47
N ARG A 480 -42.43 2.66 -20.89
CA ARG A 480 -42.93 3.06 -19.57
C ARG A 480 -44.45 3.14 -19.53
N GLU A 481 -45.05 3.80 -20.52
CA GLU A 481 -46.51 3.96 -20.60
C GLU A 481 -47.20 2.62 -20.81
N ARG A 482 -46.65 1.72 -21.64
CA ARG A 482 -47.19 0.38 -21.83
C ARG A 482 -47.07 -0.51 -20.59
N ILE A 483 -45.92 -0.49 -19.90
CA ILE A 483 -45.78 -1.19 -18.61
C ILE A 483 -46.80 -0.64 -17.61
N ALA A 484 -47.02 0.68 -17.62
CA ALA A 484 -48.01 1.32 -16.75
C ALA A 484 -49.47 1.03 -17.15
N ALA A 485 -49.74 0.84 -18.44
CA ALA A 485 -51.07 0.57 -19.01
C ALA A 485 -51.37 -0.94 -19.16
N MET A 486 -50.41 -1.81 -18.86
CA MET A 486 -50.49 -3.27 -19.04
C MET A 486 -50.80 -3.70 -20.48
N GLU A 487 -50.33 -2.94 -21.46
CA GLU A 487 -50.46 -3.29 -22.87
C GLU A 487 -49.33 -4.23 -23.31
N GLN A 488 -49.62 -5.18 -24.19
CA GLN A 488 -48.58 -6.06 -24.75
C GLN A 488 -47.51 -5.20 -25.44
N PRO A 489 -46.23 -5.33 -25.09
CA PRO A 489 -45.19 -4.53 -25.73
C PRO A 489 -45.11 -4.90 -27.21
N THR A 490 -44.94 -3.89 -28.07
CA THR A 490 -44.72 -4.14 -29.49
C THR A 490 -43.33 -4.75 -29.72
N ALA A 491 -43.13 -5.41 -30.87
CA ALA A 491 -41.83 -6.02 -31.19
C ALA A 491 -40.68 -5.00 -31.13
N TYR A 492 -40.88 -3.76 -31.62
CA TYR A 492 -39.83 -2.73 -31.58
C TYR A 492 -39.51 -2.27 -30.15
N GLN A 493 -40.49 -2.23 -29.25
CA GLN A 493 -40.31 -1.86 -27.84
C GLN A 493 -39.50 -2.93 -27.09
N VAL A 494 -39.83 -4.20 -27.30
CA VAL A 494 -39.05 -5.32 -26.74
C VAL A 494 -37.62 -5.27 -27.26
N MET A 495 -37.45 -5.04 -28.58
CA MET A 495 -36.12 -4.91 -29.17
C MET A 495 -35.34 -3.71 -28.63
N ALA A 496 -35.99 -2.57 -28.36
CA ALA A 496 -35.34 -1.41 -27.77
C ALA A 496 -34.83 -1.71 -26.34
N VAL A 497 -35.66 -2.34 -25.50
CA VAL A 497 -35.25 -2.77 -24.15
C VAL A 497 -34.09 -3.75 -24.22
N LEU A 498 -34.20 -4.80 -25.04
CA LEU A 498 -33.14 -5.78 -25.23
C LEU A 498 -31.85 -5.14 -25.75
N THR A 499 -31.94 -4.18 -26.67
CA THR A 499 -30.76 -3.48 -27.20
C THR A 499 -30.04 -2.70 -26.11
N VAL A 500 -30.75 -1.92 -25.29
CA VAL A 500 -30.14 -1.18 -24.18
C VAL A 500 -29.50 -2.14 -23.18
N LEU A 501 -30.19 -3.22 -22.81
CA LEU A 501 -29.64 -4.24 -21.91
C LEU A 501 -28.42 -4.94 -22.51
N LEU A 502 -28.43 -5.26 -23.80
CA LEU A 502 -27.28 -5.88 -24.48
C LEU A 502 -26.10 -4.92 -24.55
N VAL A 503 -26.30 -3.64 -24.87
CA VAL A 503 -25.23 -2.64 -24.89
C VAL A 503 -24.58 -2.49 -23.52
N VAL A 504 -25.38 -2.45 -22.45
CA VAL A 504 -24.87 -2.27 -21.09
C VAL A 504 -24.26 -3.55 -20.51
N ALA A 505 -24.92 -4.70 -20.68
CA ALA A 505 -24.55 -5.93 -19.99
C ALA A 505 -23.69 -6.89 -20.82
N ALA A 506 -23.87 -6.96 -22.15
CA ALA A 506 -23.18 -7.98 -22.95
C ALA A 506 -21.65 -7.82 -22.98
N PRO A 507 -21.07 -6.60 -23.13
CA PRO A 507 -19.63 -6.42 -23.05
C PRO A 507 -19.06 -6.86 -21.71
N LEU A 508 -19.77 -6.57 -20.61
CA LEU A 508 -19.35 -6.92 -19.25
C LEU A 508 -19.46 -8.43 -18.99
N ALA A 509 -20.52 -9.07 -19.48
CA ALA A 509 -20.73 -10.51 -19.36
C ALA A 509 -19.71 -11.33 -20.16
N VAL A 510 -19.32 -10.86 -21.36
CA VAL A 510 -18.26 -11.47 -22.19
C VAL A 510 -16.87 -11.19 -21.63
N GLY A 511 -16.70 -10.06 -20.93
CA GLY A 511 -15.44 -9.61 -20.36
C GLY A 511 -14.84 -8.43 -21.13
N THR A 512 -14.50 -7.39 -20.38
CA THR A 512 -13.93 -6.12 -20.88
C THR A 512 -12.42 -6.05 -20.72
N ILE A 513 -11.85 -6.83 -19.81
CA ILE A 513 -10.41 -6.97 -19.63
C ILE A 513 -9.94 -8.05 -20.60
N SER A 514 -8.94 -7.75 -21.42
CA SER A 514 -8.39 -8.69 -22.39
C SER A 514 -6.88 -8.83 -22.26
N GLN A 515 -6.38 -10.05 -22.29
CA GLN A 515 -4.96 -10.36 -22.30
C GLN A 515 -4.61 -11.15 -23.56
N GLN A 516 -3.51 -10.76 -24.23
CA GLN A 516 -3.00 -11.51 -25.36
C GLN A 516 -2.18 -12.70 -24.85
N THR A 517 -2.58 -13.91 -25.22
CA THR A 517 -1.86 -15.15 -24.90
C THR A 517 -1.39 -15.83 -26.19
N GLN A 518 -0.50 -16.83 -26.10
CA GLN A 518 -0.08 -17.62 -27.25
C GLN A 518 -1.27 -18.35 -27.93
N ALA A 519 -2.34 -18.63 -27.18
CA ALA A 519 -3.56 -19.27 -27.68
C ALA A 519 -4.62 -18.27 -28.23
N GLY A 520 -4.31 -16.96 -28.25
CA GLY A 520 -5.20 -15.89 -28.69
C GLY A 520 -5.57 -14.91 -27.58
N THR A 521 -6.51 -14.00 -27.86
CA THR A 521 -7.00 -13.01 -26.90
C THR A 521 -7.97 -13.64 -25.91
N GLN A 522 -7.56 -13.74 -24.64
CA GLN A 522 -8.45 -14.13 -23.55
C GLN A 522 -9.17 -12.89 -23.00
N ARG A 523 -10.43 -13.04 -22.59
CA ARG A 523 -11.25 -11.99 -21.98
C ARG A 523 -11.76 -12.43 -20.62
N TYR A 524 -11.81 -11.50 -19.68
CA TYR A 524 -12.18 -11.75 -18.28
C TYR A 524 -13.40 -10.91 -17.90
N ASN A 525 -14.46 -11.57 -17.46
CA ASN A 525 -15.63 -10.93 -16.87
C ASN A 525 -15.46 -10.76 -15.35
N ALA A 526 -16.48 -10.23 -14.67
CA ALA A 526 -16.43 -10.01 -13.22
C ALA A 526 -16.16 -11.28 -12.39
N VAL A 527 -16.68 -12.45 -12.81
CA VAL A 527 -16.45 -13.73 -12.13
C VAL A 527 -15.00 -14.17 -12.31
N ASP A 528 -14.47 -14.06 -13.52
CA ASP A 528 -13.09 -14.43 -13.84
C ASP A 528 -12.10 -13.53 -13.11
N VAL A 529 -12.38 -12.22 -13.05
CA VAL A 529 -11.57 -11.25 -12.30
C VAL A 529 -11.60 -11.55 -10.82
N ALA A 530 -12.78 -11.79 -10.24
CA ALA A 530 -12.90 -12.13 -8.82
C ALA A 530 -12.13 -13.41 -8.47
N GLN A 531 -12.25 -14.44 -9.29
CA GLN A 531 -11.56 -15.71 -9.05
C GLN A 531 -10.04 -15.62 -9.33
N GLY A 532 -9.62 -14.87 -10.33
CA GLY A 532 -8.21 -14.66 -10.66
C GLY A 532 -7.48 -13.72 -9.70
N SER A 533 -8.21 -12.85 -9.00
CA SER A 533 -7.66 -11.91 -8.01
C SER A 533 -7.65 -12.48 -6.60
N ALA A 534 -8.25 -13.64 -6.36
CA ALA A 534 -8.29 -14.27 -5.04
C ALA A 534 -6.94 -14.90 -4.71
N ASN A 535 -6.08 -14.13 -4.04
CA ASN A 535 -4.74 -14.55 -3.62
C ASN A 535 -4.25 -13.63 -2.49
N PRO A 536 -3.77 -14.17 -1.35
CA PRO A 536 -3.17 -13.35 -0.29
C PRO A 536 -1.93 -12.54 -0.75
N GLY A 537 -1.26 -12.96 -1.83
CA GLY A 537 -0.20 -12.17 -2.46
C GLY A 537 1.14 -12.29 -1.74
N GLU A 538 1.87 -11.18 -1.62
CA GLU A 538 3.25 -11.17 -1.12
C GLU A 538 3.39 -11.64 0.33
N VAL A 539 2.35 -11.48 1.16
CA VAL A 539 2.36 -11.90 2.57
C VAL A 539 2.69 -13.40 2.71
N THR A 540 2.29 -14.23 1.75
CA THR A 540 2.59 -15.68 1.73
C THR A 540 4.08 -16.01 1.71
N ARG A 541 4.94 -15.06 1.35
CA ARG A 541 6.40 -15.20 1.39
C ARG A 541 7.04 -14.67 2.67
N TRP A 542 6.26 -13.97 3.47
CA TRP A 542 6.68 -13.32 4.71
C TRP A 542 6.18 -14.05 5.95
N THR A 543 5.02 -14.71 5.88
CA THR A 543 4.38 -15.39 7.02
C THR A 543 5.36 -16.29 7.78
N GLY A 544 6.01 -17.24 7.11
CA GLY A 544 6.94 -18.16 7.80
C GLY A 544 8.13 -17.46 8.47
N THR A 545 8.60 -16.34 7.94
CA THR A 545 9.66 -15.52 8.58
C THR A 545 9.13 -14.71 9.75
N LEU A 546 7.90 -14.23 9.68
CA LEU A 546 7.27 -13.46 10.75
C LEU A 546 6.81 -14.36 11.90
N ASP A 547 6.32 -15.57 11.60
CA ASP A 547 6.06 -16.62 12.58
C ASP A 547 7.36 -16.99 13.30
N TRP A 548 8.45 -17.23 12.54
CA TRP A 548 9.78 -17.45 13.14
C TRP A 548 10.20 -16.28 14.02
N MET A 549 10.02 -15.03 13.57
CA MET A 549 10.38 -13.84 14.34
C MET A 549 9.59 -13.78 15.66
N ASN A 550 8.29 -14.01 15.62
CA ASN A 550 7.45 -14.00 16.81
C ASN A 550 7.94 -15.02 17.85
N GLU A 551 8.28 -16.23 17.41
CA GLU A 551 8.68 -17.35 18.26
C GLU A 551 10.15 -17.36 18.69
N ASN A 552 11.07 -16.77 17.90
CA ASN A 552 12.51 -16.96 18.05
C ASN A 552 13.28 -15.67 18.33
N THR A 553 12.61 -14.53 18.47
CA THR A 553 13.23 -13.29 18.97
C THR A 553 12.65 -12.93 20.34
N PRO A 554 13.37 -12.18 21.20
CA PRO A 554 12.85 -11.74 22.49
C PRO A 554 11.53 -10.98 22.33
N ALA A 555 10.56 -11.22 23.21
CA ALA A 555 9.36 -10.38 23.25
C ALA A 555 9.74 -8.91 23.50
N ILE A 556 8.87 -7.97 23.14
CA ILE A 556 9.14 -6.54 23.36
C ILE A 556 9.33 -6.26 24.87
N GLY A 557 10.46 -5.65 25.22
CA GLY A 557 10.91 -5.41 26.59
C GLY A 557 11.85 -6.48 27.15
N ALA A 558 11.82 -7.71 26.61
CA ALA A 558 12.60 -8.82 27.15
C ALA A 558 14.03 -8.90 26.62
N TYR A 559 14.45 -8.00 25.72
CA TYR A 559 15.78 -8.08 25.13
C TYR A 559 16.86 -7.79 26.17
N GLY A 560 17.80 -8.73 26.34
CA GLY A 560 18.94 -8.64 27.27
C GLY A 560 18.71 -9.23 28.66
N ASP A 561 17.47 -9.31 29.16
CA ASP A 561 17.19 -9.83 30.51
C ASP A 561 16.07 -10.89 30.57
N GLY A 562 15.41 -11.17 29.45
CA GLY A 562 14.33 -12.14 29.35
C GLY A 562 13.00 -11.71 29.99
N THR A 563 12.87 -10.45 30.43
CA THR A 563 11.67 -9.95 31.14
C THR A 563 10.84 -9.05 30.23
N PRO A 564 9.66 -9.49 29.76
CA PRO A 564 8.79 -8.65 28.93
C PRO A 564 8.39 -7.35 29.61
N SER A 565 8.23 -6.30 28.81
CA SER A 565 7.74 -4.99 29.27
C SER A 565 6.25 -5.01 29.62
N ASP A 566 5.80 -3.93 30.26
CA ASP A 566 4.36 -3.64 30.46
C ASP A 566 3.67 -3.13 29.18
N LEU A 567 4.36 -3.12 28.03
CA LEU A 567 3.79 -2.70 26.75
C LEU A 567 2.83 -3.78 26.21
N GLU A 568 1.57 -3.72 26.64
CA GLU A 568 0.50 -4.60 26.14
C GLU A 568 0.22 -4.42 24.63
N TYR A 569 0.09 -5.53 23.90
CA TYR A 569 -0.14 -5.53 22.44
C TYR A 569 -1.43 -4.85 22.00
N LEU A 570 -2.51 -4.99 22.78
CA LEU A 570 -3.81 -4.33 22.58
C LEU A 570 -4.09 -3.27 23.66
N GLY A 571 -3.06 -2.77 24.34
CA GLY A 571 -3.18 -1.74 25.38
C GLY A 571 -3.68 -0.39 24.85
N THR A 572 -4.28 0.41 25.74
CA THR A 572 -4.67 1.81 25.43
C THR A 572 -3.58 2.77 25.88
N TYR A 573 -3.05 3.58 24.96
CA TYR A 573 -1.96 4.51 25.23
C TYR A 573 -2.37 5.96 25.02
N ASP A 574 -1.82 6.84 25.86
CA ASP A 574 -1.96 8.28 25.67
C ASP A 574 -1.17 8.74 24.45
N ARG A 575 -1.74 9.69 23.73
CA ARG A 575 -1.10 10.26 22.56
C ARG A 575 0.11 11.09 22.96
N THR A 576 1.24 10.82 22.32
CA THR A 576 2.48 11.58 22.45
C THR A 576 3.01 11.92 21.06
N ASP A 577 3.96 12.86 20.99
CA ASP A 577 4.72 13.14 19.77
C ASP A 577 6.03 12.31 19.71
N ASP A 578 6.41 11.71 20.84
CA ASP A 578 7.65 10.95 21.05
C ASP A 578 7.42 9.96 22.21
N TYR A 579 6.97 8.74 21.87
CA TYR A 579 6.70 7.71 22.86
C TYR A 579 8.02 7.24 23.50
N GLN A 580 8.07 7.20 24.83
CA GLN A 580 9.28 6.81 25.53
C GLN A 580 9.30 5.29 25.73
N TYR A 581 10.15 4.61 24.98
CA TYR A 581 10.32 3.17 25.09
C TYR A 581 11.24 2.83 26.28
N ALA A 582 10.94 1.73 26.96
CA ALA A 582 11.75 1.20 28.06
C ALA A 582 12.95 0.39 27.55
N ASP A 583 13.92 0.13 28.44
CA ASP A 583 15.02 -0.79 28.15
C ASP A 583 14.46 -2.15 27.69
N GLY A 584 15.05 -2.71 26.64
CA GLY A 584 14.61 -3.97 26.04
C GLY A 584 13.45 -3.84 25.05
N GLU A 585 12.83 -2.67 24.91
CA GLU A 585 11.85 -2.36 23.85
C GLU A 585 12.58 -1.84 22.60
N TYR A 586 12.52 -2.58 21.50
CA TYR A 586 13.36 -2.35 20.33
C TYR A 586 12.58 -2.23 19.03
N GLY A 587 13.22 -1.56 18.05
CA GLY A 587 12.72 -1.44 16.68
C GLY A 587 13.17 -2.59 15.75
N THR A 588 12.37 -2.84 14.71
CA THR A 588 12.67 -3.72 13.58
C THR A 588 12.61 -2.92 12.28
N LEU A 589 13.75 -2.72 11.64
CA LEU A 589 13.82 -2.02 10.37
C LEU A 589 13.41 -2.94 9.22
N ALA A 590 12.47 -2.48 8.41
CA ALA A 590 12.22 -3.01 7.08
C ALA A 590 11.79 -1.86 6.16
N TRP A 591 11.62 -2.12 4.87
CA TRP A 591 10.95 -1.16 4.01
C TRP A 591 9.50 -0.94 4.46
N TRP A 592 9.04 0.31 4.35
CA TRP A 592 7.79 0.78 4.95
C TRP A 592 6.56 -0.05 4.56
N ASP A 593 6.54 -0.66 3.36
CA ASP A 593 5.48 -1.56 2.91
C ASP A 593 5.16 -2.68 3.94
N TYR A 594 6.17 -3.17 4.66
CA TYR A 594 6.06 -4.40 5.45
C TYR A 594 5.71 -4.16 6.93
N GLY A 595 5.67 -2.91 7.37
CA GLY A 595 5.48 -2.57 8.79
C GLY A 595 4.23 -3.20 9.39
N HIS A 596 3.09 -3.18 8.70
CA HIS A 596 1.85 -3.79 9.20
C HIS A 596 1.97 -5.31 9.40
N TRP A 597 2.72 -6.01 8.54
CA TRP A 597 2.95 -7.44 8.73
C TRP A 597 3.87 -7.69 9.92
N ILE A 598 4.91 -6.88 10.11
CA ILE A 598 5.81 -6.99 11.26
C ILE A 598 5.05 -6.78 12.58
N THR A 599 4.19 -5.76 12.64
CA THR A 599 3.36 -5.51 13.82
C THR A 599 2.38 -6.65 14.08
N VAL A 600 1.70 -7.19 13.05
CA VAL A 600 0.55 -8.08 13.26
C VAL A 600 0.89 -9.56 13.26
N LEU A 601 1.83 -9.98 12.43
CA LEU A 601 2.29 -11.38 12.34
C LEU A 601 3.57 -11.60 13.15
N GLY A 602 4.49 -10.64 13.12
CA GLY A 602 5.73 -10.73 13.90
C GLY A 602 5.55 -10.35 15.37
N GLU A 603 4.50 -9.58 15.71
CA GLU A 603 4.35 -8.88 16.99
C GLU A 603 5.66 -8.21 17.42
N ARG A 604 6.27 -7.46 16.50
CA ARG A 604 7.43 -6.59 16.76
C ARG A 604 7.14 -5.18 16.25
N ILE A 605 7.92 -4.20 16.69
CA ILE A 605 7.66 -2.79 16.40
C ILE A 605 8.47 -2.35 15.17
N PRO A 606 7.86 -2.14 13.99
CA PRO A 606 8.58 -1.67 12.83
C PRO A 606 8.97 -0.18 12.96
N ASN A 607 10.15 0.18 12.47
CA ASN A 607 10.56 1.60 12.39
C ASN A 607 9.72 2.39 11.37
N ALA A 608 9.39 1.77 10.23
CA ALA A 608 8.65 2.40 9.14
C ALA A 608 7.41 1.57 8.78
N ASN A 609 6.34 2.25 8.35
CA ASN A 609 5.04 1.60 8.14
C ASN A 609 4.26 2.12 6.92
N PRO A 610 3.21 1.41 6.48
CA PRO A 610 2.34 1.82 5.36
C PRO A 610 1.56 3.12 5.53
N PHE A 611 1.64 3.79 6.67
CA PHE A 611 1.21 5.19 6.79
C PHE A 611 2.19 6.16 6.11
N GLN A 612 3.27 5.63 5.52
CA GLN A 612 4.43 6.35 4.98
C GLN A 612 5.24 7.08 6.06
N GLN A 613 5.01 6.74 7.34
CA GLN A 613 5.85 7.20 8.44
C GLN A 613 7.23 6.55 8.32
N ASN A 614 8.26 7.37 8.52
CA ASN A 614 9.67 6.96 8.51
C ASN A 614 10.12 6.25 7.22
N ALA A 615 9.41 6.47 6.09
CA ALA A 615 9.81 5.93 4.78
C ALA A 615 11.17 6.50 4.30
N GLY A 616 11.43 7.79 4.56
CA GLY A 616 12.72 8.43 4.30
C GLY A 616 13.83 7.86 5.19
N TYR A 617 13.60 7.78 6.50
CA TYR A 617 14.51 7.12 7.44
C TYR A 617 14.86 5.69 7.00
N ALA A 618 13.87 4.86 6.65
CA ALA A 618 14.13 3.51 6.17
C ALA A 618 14.90 3.51 4.84
N ALA A 619 14.64 4.46 3.94
CA ALA A 619 15.42 4.60 2.71
C ALA A 619 16.89 4.94 3.01
N ASP A 620 17.15 5.89 3.91
CA ASP A 620 18.49 6.32 4.28
C ASP A 620 19.28 5.20 4.96
N VAL A 621 18.68 4.45 5.88
CA VAL A 621 19.39 3.31 6.49
C VAL A 621 19.66 2.20 5.46
N LEU A 622 18.68 1.86 4.61
CA LEU A 622 18.83 0.79 3.60
C LEU A 622 19.80 1.18 2.46
N LEU A 623 19.99 2.48 2.23
CA LEU A 623 20.92 3.04 1.24
C LEU A 623 22.25 3.49 1.84
N ALA A 624 22.42 3.45 3.16
CA ALA A 624 23.63 3.94 3.84
C ALA A 624 24.91 3.42 3.15
N PRO A 625 25.88 4.30 2.86
CA PRO A 625 27.07 3.94 2.08
C PRO A 625 28.05 3.05 2.86
N ASP A 626 27.97 3.05 4.19
CA ASP A 626 28.82 2.29 5.07
C ASP A 626 28.06 1.85 6.34
N GLU A 627 28.68 0.99 7.13
CA GLU A 627 28.06 0.41 8.33
C GLU A 627 27.93 1.42 9.46
N GLU A 628 28.93 2.29 9.66
CA GLU A 628 28.92 3.31 10.72
C GLU A 628 27.76 4.29 10.55
N THR A 629 27.52 4.75 9.32
CA THR A 629 26.38 5.61 8.99
C THR A 629 25.05 4.92 9.28
N ALA A 630 24.92 3.64 8.91
CA ALA A 630 23.71 2.86 9.18
C ALA A 630 23.47 2.67 10.69
N THR A 631 24.50 2.26 11.44
CA THR A 631 24.36 1.94 12.86
C THR A 631 24.20 3.19 13.72
N GLY A 632 24.76 4.32 13.30
CA GLY A 632 24.51 5.63 13.92
C GLY A 632 23.05 6.08 13.79
N MET A 633 22.36 5.76 12.68
CA MET A 633 20.93 6.03 12.52
C MET A 633 20.04 5.05 13.28
N LEU A 634 20.52 3.82 13.53
CA LEU A 634 19.79 2.77 14.25
C LEU A 634 19.92 2.88 15.78
N ASP A 635 20.79 3.76 16.25
CA ASP A 635 20.87 4.20 17.64
C ASP A 635 20.03 5.48 17.77
N ASN A 636 18.73 5.31 18.05
CA ASN A 636 17.73 6.39 17.93
C ASN A 636 17.81 7.42 19.07
N GLY A 637 18.86 7.39 19.88
CA GLY A 637 19.02 8.21 21.08
C GLY A 637 18.30 7.61 22.29
N ASN A 638 18.52 8.19 23.48
CA ASN A 638 17.86 7.83 24.74
C ASN A 638 17.91 6.34 25.17
N GLY A 639 18.78 5.52 24.56
CA GLY A 639 18.85 4.07 24.81
C GLY A 639 17.97 3.24 23.86
N GLU A 640 17.20 3.87 22.98
CA GLU A 640 16.27 3.25 22.04
C GLU A 640 17.00 2.76 20.79
N GLN A 641 17.00 1.44 20.59
CA GLN A 641 17.82 0.83 19.54
C GLN A 641 16.99 -0.06 18.63
N THR A 642 17.26 0.08 17.33
CA THR A 642 16.76 -0.84 16.33
C THR A 642 17.64 -2.09 16.31
N ARG A 643 17.06 -3.24 16.65
CA ARG A 643 17.79 -4.51 16.83
C ARG A 643 17.79 -5.38 15.58
N TYR A 644 16.71 -5.34 14.80
CA TYR A 644 16.58 -6.23 13.65
C TYR A 644 16.47 -5.44 12.35
N VAL A 645 17.01 -6.00 11.27
CA VAL A 645 16.84 -5.49 9.91
C VAL A 645 16.34 -6.63 9.03
N MET A 646 15.20 -6.42 8.36
CA MET A 646 14.61 -7.39 7.44
C MET A 646 14.70 -6.89 6.01
N VAL A 647 15.28 -7.71 5.13
CA VAL A 647 15.45 -7.39 3.71
C VAL A 647 14.87 -8.49 2.86
N ASP A 648 13.94 -8.14 1.97
CA ASP A 648 13.38 -9.07 1.00
C ASP A 648 14.12 -9.03 -0.34
N TYR A 649 13.87 -10.05 -1.16
CA TYR A 649 14.49 -10.15 -2.47
C TYR A 649 14.17 -8.95 -3.38
N GLN A 650 13.05 -8.26 -3.18
CA GLN A 650 12.75 -7.07 -3.98
C GLN A 650 13.67 -5.91 -3.63
N LEU A 651 14.07 -5.72 -2.38
CA LEU A 651 15.05 -4.70 -2.03
C LEU A 651 16.48 -5.13 -2.34
N GLY A 652 16.77 -6.42 -2.17
CA GLY A 652 18.13 -6.94 -2.27
C GLY A 652 18.61 -7.31 -3.68
N MET A 653 17.71 -7.45 -4.67
CA MET A 653 18.06 -7.89 -6.03
C MET A 653 17.71 -6.87 -7.11
N PRO A 654 18.59 -6.61 -8.09
CA PRO A 654 18.30 -5.69 -9.17
C PRO A 654 17.18 -6.21 -10.09
N GLY A 655 16.57 -5.27 -10.80
CA GLY A 655 15.50 -5.47 -11.77
C GLY A 655 14.13 -5.71 -11.15
N THR A 656 14.01 -5.73 -9.84
CA THR A 656 12.74 -5.78 -9.10
C THR A 656 12.16 -4.37 -9.02
N ARG A 657 10.89 -4.27 -8.61
CA ARG A 657 10.22 -2.99 -8.49
C ARG A 657 10.75 -2.16 -7.30
N LYS A 658 11.15 -2.81 -6.21
CA LYS A 658 11.57 -2.12 -4.96
C LYS A 658 13.07 -1.84 -4.88
N TYR A 659 13.90 -2.42 -5.76
CA TYR A 659 15.36 -2.26 -5.69
C TYR A 659 15.83 -0.80 -5.71
N SER A 660 15.15 0.04 -6.49
CA SER A 660 15.43 1.48 -6.62
C SER A 660 14.36 2.35 -5.98
N ALA A 661 13.33 1.78 -5.34
CA ALA A 661 12.28 2.59 -4.71
C ALA A 661 12.81 3.51 -3.59
N PRO A 662 13.79 3.09 -2.76
CA PRO A 662 14.39 3.96 -1.74
C PRO A 662 14.98 5.27 -2.28
N THR A 663 15.44 5.32 -3.54
CA THR A 663 16.04 6.55 -4.10
C THR A 663 15.05 7.70 -4.26
N ALA A 664 13.74 7.44 -4.15
CA ALA A 664 12.72 8.48 -4.21
C ALA A 664 12.43 9.13 -2.85
N PHE A 665 12.99 8.58 -1.76
CA PHE A 665 12.70 8.99 -0.38
C PHE A 665 13.95 9.36 0.42
N THR A 666 15.13 9.04 -0.11
CA THR A 666 16.42 9.28 0.56
C THR A 666 16.90 10.72 0.36
N ASP A 667 17.68 11.21 1.32
CA ASP A 667 18.41 12.47 1.21
C ASP A 667 19.77 12.32 0.51
N TYR A 668 20.23 11.09 0.24
CA TYR A 668 21.45 10.87 -0.53
C TYR A 668 21.26 11.26 -2.00
N ASP A 669 22.30 11.86 -2.60
CA ASP A 669 22.34 12.16 -4.04
C ASP A 669 22.58 10.87 -4.85
N VAL A 670 21.56 10.02 -4.93
CA VAL A 670 21.57 8.74 -5.63
C VAL A 670 20.26 8.56 -6.38
N ASN A 671 20.33 8.11 -7.64
CA ASN A 671 19.13 7.88 -8.44
C ASN A 671 18.98 6.43 -8.92
N ALA A 672 17.78 6.08 -9.38
CA ALA A 672 17.44 4.71 -9.79
C ALA A 672 18.32 4.17 -10.94
N THR A 673 18.72 5.03 -11.88
CA THR A 673 19.56 4.66 -13.03
C THR A 673 21.03 4.48 -12.68
N GLU A 674 21.48 5.09 -11.59
CA GLU A 674 22.82 4.92 -11.05
C GLU A 674 22.98 3.58 -10.34
N LEU A 675 21.94 3.10 -9.65
CA LEU A 675 22.00 1.83 -8.92
C LEU A 675 22.00 0.59 -9.82
N GLN A 676 21.37 0.68 -10.99
CA GLN A 676 21.25 -0.45 -11.92
C GLN A 676 21.16 0.00 -13.38
N GLN A 677 21.88 -0.71 -14.23
CA GLN A 677 21.91 -0.52 -15.67
C GLN A 677 21.33 -1.75 -16.39
N TYR A 678 20.37 -1.50 -17.29
CA TYR A 678 19.78 -2.53 -18.13
C TYR A 678 20.61 -2.70 -19.40
N ILE A 679 21.03 -3.94 -19.69
CA ILE A 679 21.69 -4.29 -20.94
C ILE A 679 20.69 -5.06 -21.80
N TYR A 680 20.40 -4.57 -23.00
CA TYR A 680 19.40 -5.16 -23.89
C TYR A 680 20.03 -6.04 -24.98
N THR A 681 19.24 -6.90 -25.60
CA THR A 681 19.69 -7.56 -26.83
C THR A 681 19.58 -6.59 -28.00
N SER A 682 20.63 -6.52 -28.83
CA SER A 682 20.72 -5.58 -29.95
C SER A 682 19.55 -5.76 -30.92
N SER A 683 19.18 -7.02 -31.20
CA SER A 683 18.04 -7.36 -32.06
C SER A 683 16.69 -6.89 -31.52
N SER A 684 16.51 -6.83 -30.20
CA SER A 684 15.25 -6.32 -29.62
C SER A 684 15.14 -4.81 -29.74
N ILE A 685 16.23 -4.07 -29.55
CA ILE A 685 16.25 -2.62 -29.67
C ILE A 685 16.05 -2.20 -31.13
N ASP A 686 16.63 -2.92 -32.09
CA ASP A 686 16.37 -2.68 -33.51
C ASP A 686 14.87 -2.85 -33.83
N GLN A 687 14.21 -3.87 -33.29
CA GLN A 687 12.77 -4.07 -33.44
C GLN A 687 11.94 -2.96 -32.78
N VAL A 688 12.32 -2.52 -31.57
CA VAL A 688 11.68 -1.37 -30.89
C VAL A 688 11.73 -0.14 -31.78
N ILE A 689 12.90 0.13 -32.39
CA ILE A 689 13.11 1.28 -33.27
C ILE A 689 12.30 1.15 -34.56
N GLU A 690 12.32 -0.02 -35.20
CA GLU A 690 11.61 -0.29 -36.45
C GLU A 690 10.09 -0.23 -36.29
N GLN A 691 9.56 -0.76 -35.18
CA GLN A 691 8.11 -0.89 -34.95
C GLN A 691 7.54 0.22 -34.05
N GLN A 692 8.39 1.08 -33.48
CA GLN A 692 8.02 2.10 -32.49
C GLN A 692 7.26 1.53 -31.29
N ASP A 693 7.65 0.32 -30.85
CA ASP A 693 7.00 -0.38 -29.75
C ASP A 693 8.03 -0.79 -28.68
N ASN A 694 8.04 -0.04 -27.57
CA ASN A 694 8.95 -0.28 -26.44
C ASN A 694 8.72 -1.62 -25.74
N SER A 695 7.56 -2.27 -25.92
CA SER A 695 7.27 -3.58 -25.32
C SER A 695 8.10 -4.72 -25.92
N LEU A 696 8.73 -4.47 -27.07
CA LEU A 696 9.60 -5.41 -27.76
C LEU A 696 11.00 -5.49 -27.15
N ALA A 697 11.40 -4.54 -26.30
CA ALA A 697 12.70 -4.55 -25.64
C ALA A 697 12.88 -5.84 -24.83
N ARG A 698 14.05 -6.46 -24.95
CA ARG A 698 14.41 -7.67 -24.20
C ARG A 698 15.71 -7.41 -23.45
N THR A 699 15.60 -7.33 -22.13
CA THR A 699 16.75 -7.23 -21.23
C THR A 699 17.53 -8.56 -21.26
N LEU A 700 18.81 -8.48 -21.56
CA LEU A 700 19.74 -9.61 -21.49
C LEU A 700 20.28 -9.80 -20.08
N THR A 701 20.76 -8.73 -19.45
CA THR A 701 21.23 -8.72 -18.06
C THR A 701 21.01 -7.36 -17.42
N LEU A 702 21.19 -7.30 -16.10
CA LEU A 702 21.30 -6.06 -15.35
C LEU A 702 22.63 -6.04 -14.61
N LEU A 703 23.28 -4.88 -14.62
CA LEU A 703 24.50 -4.62 -13.87
C LEU A 703 24.20 -3.60 -12.79
N SER A 704 24.57 -3.89 -11.55
CA SER A 704 24.49 -2.94 -10.44
C SER A 704 25.80 -2.17 -10.34
N SER A 705 25.74 -0.90 -9.96
CA SER A 705 26.94 -0.10 -9.70
C SER A 705 27.57 -0.43 -8.36
N GLN A 706 28.81 0.02 -8.13
CA GLN A 706 29.48 -0.12 -6.84
C GLN A 706 28.66 0.50 -5.71
N ARG A 707 28.06 1.68 -5.94
CA ARG A 707 27.19 2.38 -4.99
C ARG A 707 26.03 1.51 -4.50
N ALA A 708 25.53 0.60 -5.35
CA ALA A 708 24.50 -0.35 -4.95
C ALA A 708 25.06 -1.42 -4.00
N TYR A 709 26.27 -1.93 -4.24
CA TYR A 709 26.92 -2.92 -3.36
C TYR A 709 27.34 -2.35 -2.01
N GLU A 710 27.69 -1.07 -1.96
CA GLU A 710 27.98 -0.34 -0.71
C GLU A 710 26.75 -0.21 0.18
N SER A 711 25.55 -0.16 -0.41
CA SER A 711 24.32 0.00 0.36
C SER A 711 24.08 -1.14 1.34
N LEU A 712 23.68 -0.81 2.57
CA LEU A 712 23.38 -1.79 3.62
C LEU A 712 22.48 -2.94 3.13
N ARG A 713 21.41 -2.64 2.39
CA ARG A 713 20.48 -3.68 1.90
C ARG A 713 21.13 -4.73 1.01
N VAL A 714 22.15 -4.37 0.21
CA VAL A 714 22.86 -5.30 -0.66
C VAL A 714 23.93 -6.07 0.11
N ARG A 715 24.68 -5.39 1.00
CA ARG A 715 25.63 -6.03 1.92
C ARG A 715 24.95 -7.10 2.78
N LEU A 716 23.76 -6.79 3.30
CA LEU A 716 22.91 -7.74 4.01
C LEU A 716 22.37 -8.83 3.06
N TYR A 717 21.57 -8.47 2.07
CA TYR A 717 20.81 -9.47 1.31
C TYR A 717 21.67 -10.33 0.37
N GLN A 718 22.64 -9.75 -0.34
CA GLN A 718 23.50 -10.51 -1.24
C GLN A 718 24.73 -11.05 -0.52
N GLY A 719 25.38 -10.23 0.30
CA GLY A 719 26.61 -10.60 1.02
C GLY A 719 26.38 -11.40 2.28
N HIS A 720 25.17 -11.43 2.85
CA HIS A 720 24.92 -11.99 4.19
C HIS A 720 25.78 -11.32 5.29
N GLY A 721 26.17 -10.06 5.08
CA GLY A 721 27.17 -9.35 5.88
C GLY A 721 28.62 -9.79 5.65
N SER A 722 28.88 -10.77 4.78
CA SER A 722 30.23 -11.18 4.40
C SER A 722 30.88 -10.17 3.45
N ARG A 723 32.22 -10.16 3.44
CA ARG A 723 33.01 -9.47 2.42
C ARG A 723 32.64 -9.96 1.02
N MET A 724 32.54 -9.04 0.06
CA MET A 724 32.31 -9.35 -1.35
C MET A 724 33.48 -8.86 -2.19
N SER A 725 33.94 -9.67 -3.14
CA SER A 725 35.12 -9.41 -3.95
C SER A 725 34.80 -9.42 -5.45
N PRO A 726 35.37 -8.49 -6.26
CA PRO A 726 35.31 -8.55 -7.72
C PRO A 726 36.23 -9.65 -8.29
N VAL A 727 37.16 -10.17 -7.48
CA VAL A 727 38.12 -11.21 -7.84
C VAL A 727 37.54 -12.58 -7.51
N ASN A 728 37.51 -13.48 -8.50
CA ASN A 728 37.08 -14.87 -8.34
C ASN A 728 38.12 -15.69 -7.56
N ASP A 729 37.74 -16.86 -7.06
CA ASP A 729 38.61 -17.78 -6.30
C ASP A 729 39.91 -18.18 -7.04
N ASP A 730 39.90 -18.16 -8.37
CA ASP A 730 41.08 -18.46 -9.20
C ASP A 730 41.93 -17.22 -9.55
N GLY A 731 41.68 -16.09 -8.89
CA GLY A 731 42.40 -14.83 -9.08
C GLY A 731 41.95 -14.01 -10.30
N SER A 732 41.06 -14.54 -11.13
CA SER A 732 40.58 -13.86 -12.32
C SER A 732 39.47 -12.84 -12.03
N VAL A 733 39.29 -11.88 -12.93
CA VAL A 733 38.25 -10.85 -12.84
C VAL A 733 37.35 -10.91 -14.07
N THR A 734 36.04 -10.77 -13.86
CA THR A 734 35.03 -10.79 -14.92
C THR A 734 34.56 -9.38 -15.23
N VAL A 735 34.68 -9.00 -16.51
CA VAL A 735 34.24 -7.70 -17.05
C VAL A 735 33.05 -7.92 -17.98
N TYR A 736 32.05 -7.06 -17.86
CA TYR A 736 30.88 -6.99 -18.72
C TYR A 736 31.03 -5.82 -19.68
N ASP A 737 30.94 -6.08 -20.98
CA ASP A 737 31.23 -5.14 -22.07
C ASP A 737 30.01 -5.05 -23.02
N TRP A 738 29.57 -3.83 -23.32
CA TRP A 738 28.38 -3.55 -24.12
C TRP A 738 28.61 -2.45 -25.15
N ASP A 739 27.86 -2.47 -26.24
CA ASP A 739 27.83 -1.39 -27.22
C ASP A 739 26.69 -0.39 -26.92
N LEU A 740 26.76 0.81 -27.49
CA LEU A 740 25.66 1.79 -27.44
C LEU A 740 24.91 1.84 -28.78
N ASN A 741 23.64 1.43 -28.78
CA ASN A 741 22.74 1.65 -29.92
C ASN A 741 21.90 2.91 -29.66
N ARG A 742 22.30 4.04 -30.27
CA ARG A 742 21.67 5.37 -30.07
C ARG A 742 21.60 5.78 -28.59
N GLY A 743 22.65 5.46 -27.83
CA GLY A 743 22.73 5.74 -26.39
C GLY A 743 22.06 4.70 -25.49
N ILE A 744 21.47 3.63 -26.05
CA ILE A 744 20.91 2.51 -25.29
C ILE A 744 21.97 1.40 -25.19
N PRO A 745 22.33 0.92 -23.98
CA PRO A 745 23.24 -0.20 -23.81
C PRO A 745 22.69 -1.50 -24.41
N VAL A 746 23.43 -2.09 -25.35
CA VAL A 746 23.12 -3.37 -25.99
C VAL A 746 24.31 -4.31 -25.91
N ALA A 747 24.06 -5.61 -25.81
CA ALA A 747 25.12 -6.61 -25.79
C ALA A 747 26.06 -6.49 -27.00
N SER A 748 27.37 -6.54 -26.77
CA SER A 748 28.37 -6.45 -27.84
C SER A 748 28.25 -7.64 -28.81
N GLN A 749 28.58 -7.43 -30.09
CA GLN A 749 28.38 -8.46 -31.14
C GLN A 749 29.25 -9.74 -30.98
N GLY A 750 30.26 -9.72 -30.08
CA GLY A 750 31.22 -10.82 -29.90
C GLY A 750 31.05 -11.64 -28.62
N ASN A 751 30.94 -10.97 -27.46
CA ASN A 751 30.65 -11.60 -26.15
C ASN A 751 30.44 -10.52 -25.09
N LEU A 752 29.32 -10.58 -24.35
CA LEU A 752 29.02 -9.65 -23.25
C LEU A 752 30.04 -9.73 -22.10
N THR A 753 30.76 -10.84 -21.97
CA THR A 753 31.62 -11.12 -20.82
C THR A 753 33.06 -11.41 -21.26
N ARG A 754 34.02 -10.78 -20.59
CA ARG A 754 35.48 -10.98 -20.75
C ARG A 754 36.10 -11.35 -19.41
N ARG A 755 37.18 -12.13 -19.44
CA ARG A 755 37.88 -12.61 -18.23
C ARG A 755 39.34 -12.17 -18.26
N PHE A 756 39.81 -11.57 -17.17
CA PHE A 756 41.17 -11.05 -17.00
C PHE A 756 41.89 -11.82 -15.90
N ALA A 757 43.22 -11.88 -15.97
CA ALA A 757 44.03 -12.65 -15.03
C ALA A 757 44.20 -11.97 -13.66
N ASN A 758 43.99 -10.65 -13.58
CA ASN A 758 44.09 -9.87 -12.34
C ASN A 758 43.26 -8.58 -12.45
N MET A 759 43.11 -7.89 -11.32
CA MET A 759 42.32 -6.67 -11.22
C MET A 759 42.88 -5.51 -12.05
N SER A 760 44.21 -5.31 -12.04
CA SER A 760 44.85 -4.20 -12.77
C SER A 760 44.59 -4.27 -14.28
N ALA A 761 44.68 -5.47 -14.88
CA ALA A 761 44.39 -5.66 -16.30
C ALA A 761 42.90 -5.47 -16.62
N ALA A 762 42.00 -5.80 -15.70
CA ALA A 762 40.57 -5.55 -15.87
C ALA A 762 40.23 -4.06 -15.80
N GLN A 763 40.85 -3.33 -14.87
CA GLN A 763 40.70 -1.88 -14.71
C GLN A 763 41.21 -1.14 -15.95
N GLU A 764 42.42 -1.47 -16.42
CA GLU A 764 43.00 -0.87 -17.63
C GLU A 764 42.05 -1.03 -18.84
N PHE A 765 41.45 -2.22 -19.00
CA PHE A 765 40.49 -2.44 -20.09
C PHE A 765 39.21 -1.60 -19.94
N VAL A 766 38.64 -1.53 -18.73
CA VAL A 766 37.40 -0.76 -18.48
C VAL A 766 37.64 0.75 -18.70
N ASP A 767 38.79 1.26 -18.26
CA ASP A 767 39.19 2.65 -18.45
C ASP A 767 39.40 3.01 -19.94
N GLU A 768 39.91 2.07 -20.74
CA GLU A 768 40.11 2.26 -22.19
C GLU A 768 38.81 2.14 -23.02
N ASP A 769 37.94 1.19 -22.69
CA ASP A 769 36.74 0.88 -23.47
C ASP A 769 35.64 1.94 -23.32
N GLY A 770 35.41 2.42 -22.09
CA GLY A 770 34.39 3.42 -21.77
C GLY A 770 32.94 2.90 -21.80
N THR A 771 32.71 1.64 -22.18
CA THR A 771 31.40 0.97 -22.19
C THR A 771 31.47 -0.45 -21.59
N ALA A 772 32.31 -0.60 -20.57
CA ALA A 772 32.48 -1.83 -19.82
C ALA A 772 32.42 -1.61 -18.30
N GLN A 773 32.16 -2.66 -17.54
CA GLN A 773 32.12 -2.63 -16.08
C GLN A 773 32.69 -3.92 -15.49
N ILE A 774 33.48 -3.80 -14.42
CA ILE A 774 33.90 -4.95 -13.61
C ILE A 774 32.71 -5.43 -12.78
N GLY A 775 32.44 -6.74 -12.79
CA GLY A 775 31.36 -7.33 -11.99
C GLY A 775 30.00 -6.69 -12.29
N GLY A 776 29.25 -6.37 -11.24
CA GLY A 776 27.91 -5.79 -11.33
C GLY A 776 26.78 -6.80 -11.31
N VAL A 777 27.07 -8.09 -11.48
CA VAL A 777 26.09 -9.17 -11.31
C VAL A 777 25.96 -9.60 -9.85
N PRO A 778 24.78 -10.07 -9.40
CA PRO A 778 24.52 -10.31 -7.99
C PRO A 778 25.59 -11.14 -7.28
N GLY A 779 26.17 -10.60 -6.20
CA GLY A 779 27.26 -11.18 -5.43
C GLY A 779 28.67 -10.86 -5.94
N THR A 780 28.82 -10.13 -7.05
CA THR A 780 30.13 -9.75 -7.61
C THR A 780 30.17 -8.24 -7.82
N PRO A 781 30.73 -7.48 -6.86
CA PRO A 781 30.82 -6.02 -6.95
C PRO A 781 31.85 -5.57 -7.99
N THR A 782 31.98 -4.26 -8.19
CA THR A 782 33.01 -3.66 -9.06
C THR A 782 34.32 -3.47 -8.31
N GLU A 783 34.24 -3.20 -7.02
CA GLU A 783 35.36 -3.10 -6.08
C GLU A 783 35.06 -3.93 -4.83
N THR A 784 36.08 -4.26 -4.04
CA THR A 784 35.87 -5.01 -2.80
C THR A 784 34.96 -4.23 -1.86
N VAL A 785 34.00 -4.95 -1.26
CA VAL A 785 33.11 -4.44 -0.21
C VAL A 785 33.43 -5.19 1.07
N GLU A 786 33.80 -4.45 2.10
CA GLU A 786 34.17 -5.02 3.40
C GLU A 786 32.98 -5.71 4.08
N ALA A 787 33.31 -6.68 4.93
CA ALA A 787 32.33 -7.37 5.77
C ALA A 787 31.63 -6.39 6.72
N LEU A 788 30.42 -6.74 7.14
CA LEU A 788 29.75 -6.09 8.26
C LEU A 788 30.28 -6.69 9.56
N GLU A 789 30.47 -5.83 10.56
CA GLU A 789 31.01 -6.18 11.87
C GLU A 789 29.93 -6.28 12.95
N GLN A 790 28.80 -5.59 12.75
CA GLN A 790 27.72 -5.44 13.71
C GLN A 790 26.40 -6.05 13.23
N PHE A 791 26.39 -6.73 12.08
CA PHE A 791 25.19 -7.41 11.57
C PHE A 791 25.44 -8.88 11.27
N ARG A 792 24.56 -9.74 11.80
CA ARG A 792 24.54 -11.18 11.50
C ARG A 792 23.20 -11.61 10.94
N LEU A 793 23.22 -12.52 9.98
CA LEU A 793 22.02 -13.19 9.51
C LEU A 793 21.58 -14.20 10.58
N VAL A 794 20.37 -14.04 11.11
CA VAL A 794 19.80 -14.94 12.12
C VAL A 794 18.73 -15.87 11.53
N HIS A 795 18.13 -15.48 10.42
CA HIS A 795 17.13 -16.27 9.70
C HIS A 795 17.07 -15.96 8.20
N ALA A 796 16.84 -17.00 7.41
CA ALA A 796 16.53 -16.91 5.99
C ALA A 796 15.29 -17.76 5.70
N SER A 797 14.31 -17.17 5.02
CA SER A 797 13.01 -17.79 4.77
C SER A 797 13.13 -19.12 4.00
N SER A 798 12.27 -20.08 4.32
CA SER A 798 12.12 -21.31 3.55
C SER A 798 11.49 -21.03 2.18
N GLU A 799 10.58 -20.06 2.15
CA GLU A 799 9.92 -19.51 0.98
C GLU A 799 10.95 -18.87 0.07
N SER A 800 10.78 -19.07 -1.23
CA SER A 800 11.72 -18.56 -2.22
C SER A 800 11.24 -17.30 -2.91
N SER A 801 12.20 -16.53 -3.42
CA SER A 801 11.92 -15.38 -4.26
C SER A 801 11.05 -15.76 -5.47
N ALA A 802 10.18 -14.87 -5.92
CA ALA A 802 9.31 -15.14 -7.06
C ALA A 802 10.06 -15.32 -8.38
N ARG A 803 11.32 -14.90 -8.46
CA ARG A 803 12.14 -14.89 -9.68
C ARG A 803 13.17 -16.01 -9.73
N ASP A 804 13.72 -16.39 -8.59
CA ASP A 804 14.74 -17.44 -8.47
C ASP A 804 14.45 -18.29 -7.23
N PRO A 805 13.97 -19.53 -7.41
CA PRO A 805 13.67 -20.45 -6.32
C PRO A 805 14.87 -20.75 -5.42
N ARG A 806 16.11 -20.52 -5.87
CA ARG A 806 17.32 -20.74 -5.06
C ARG A 806 17.50 -19.67 -3.98
N ARG A 807 16.93 -18.47 -4.15
CA ARG A 807 17.08 -17.37 -3.19
C ARG A 807 15.92 -17.35 -2.20
N ALA A 808 16.22 -17.08 -0.94
CA ALA A 808 15.21 -16.78 0.08
C ALA A 808 14.30 -15.64 -0.39
N ALA A 809 13.06 -15.61 0.09
CA ALA A 809 12.19 -14.47 -0.11
C ALA A 809 12.56 -13.32 0.84
N VAL A 810 12.85 -13.63 2.10
CA VAL A 810 13.14 -12.67 3.18
C VAL A 810 14.34 -13.15 3.98
N LYS A 811 15.16 -12.21 4.44
CA LYS A 811 16.27 -12.45 5.37
C LYS A 811 16.16 -11.49 6.55
N THR A 812 16.34 -12.02 7.75
CA THR A 812 16.33 -11.26 9.01
C THR A 812 17.74 -11.22 9.58
N PHE A 813 18.20 -10.02 9.86
CA PHE A 813 19.50 -9.74 10.46
C PHE A 813 19.30 -9.16 11.83
N GLU A 814 20.21 -9.48 12.74
CA GLU A 814 20.29 -8.91 14.07
C GLU A 814 21.53 -8.03 14.16
N ARG A 815 21.36 -6.86 14.77
CA ARG A 815 22.44 -5.95 15.13
C ARG A 815 23.05 -6.41 16.45
N VAL A 816 24.35 -6.68 16.43
CA VAL A 816 25.13 -7.17 17.57
C VAL A 816 26.38 -6.31 17.78
N PRO A 817 26.92 -6.22 19.01
CA PRO A 817 28.21 -5.58 19.24
C PRO A 817 29.36 -6.22 18.45
N GLY A 818 29.28 -7.55 18.26
CA GLY A 818 30.31 -8.35 17.61
C GLY A 818 31.45 -8.71 18.58
N ALA A 819 31.98 -9.92 18.46
CA ALA A 819 33.05 -10.41 19.31
C ALA A 819 34.39 -9.79 18.92
N GLU A 820 35.10 -9.20 19.89
CA GLU A 820 36.47 -8.72 19.67
C GLU A 820 37.47 -9.89 19.75
N VAL A 821 38.08 -10.22 18.62
CA VAL A 821 39.08 -11.28 18.53
C VAL A 821 40.40 -10.71 18.03
N THR A 822 41.39 -10.65 18.92
CA THR A 822 42.73 -10.17 18.59
C THR A 822 43.60 -11.32 18.10
N VAL A 823 44.26 -11.13 16.97
CA VAL A 823 45.19 -12.09 16.37
C VAL A 823 46.62 -11.58 16.45
N GLU A 824 47.55 -12.45 16.80
CA GLU A 824 48.99 -12.20 16.80
C GLU A 824 49.64 -13.03 15.68
N GLY A 825 50.34 -12.38 14.75
CA GLY A 825 50.94 -13.01 13.59
C GLY A 825 52.10 -12.21 12.99
N PRO A 826 52.49 -12.49 11.74
CA PRO A 826 53.49 -11.69 11.03
C PRO A 826 53.02 -10.24 10.91
N ALA A 827 53.94 -9.28 11.09
CA ALA A 827 53.65 -7.85 10.93
C ALA A 827 53.25 -7.48 9.49
N ASP A 828 52.47 -6.41 9.34
CA ASP A 828 52.05 -5.84 8.06
C ASP A 828 51.41 -6.85 7.08
N THR A 829 50.72 -7.86 7.61
CA THR A 829 50.17 -9.00 6.84
C THR A 829 48.65 -9.04 6.93
N THR A 830 47.98 -9.20 5.79
CA THR A 830 46.53 -9.39 5.76
C THR A 830 46.16 -10.76 6.31
N VAL A 831 45.36 -10.79 7.36
CA VAL A 831 44.76 -12.00 7.93
C VAL A 831 43.32 -12.08 7.47
N THR A 832 42.89 -13.26 7.01
CA THR A 832 41.52 -13.56 6.61
C THR A 832 40.87 -14.46 7.65
N ALA A 833 39.76 -14.01 8.23
CA ALA A 833 38.89 -14.81 9.10
C ALA A 833 37.72 -15.35 8.29
N GLN A 834 37.51 -16.67 8.31
CA GLN A 834 36.41 -17.33 7.58
C GLN A 834 35.65 -18.32 8.46
N VAL A 835 34.33 -18.36 8.30
CA VAL A 835 33.47 -19.39 8.90
C VAL A 835 32.37 -19.80 7.93
N GLN A 836 32.13 -21.11 7.81
CA GLN A 836 31.00 -21.62 7.04
C GLN A 836 29.73 -21.61 7.90
N MET A 837 28.67 -21.02 7.37
CA MET A 837 27.38 -20.88 8.03
C MET A 837 26.32 -21.76 7.37
N ASN A 838 25.45 -22.37 8.17
CA ASN A 838 24.32 -23.20 7.75
C ASN A 838 23.00 -22.49 8.05
N MET A 839 22.16 -22.28 7.04
CA MET A 839 20.79 -21.80 7.17
C MET A 839 19.86 -22.99 7.40
N THR A 840 19.59 -23.36 8.65
CA THR A 840 18.88 -24.59 8.98
C THR A 840 17.40 -24.56 8.64
N ALA A 841 16.79 -23.36 8.62
CA ALA A 841 15.41 -23.13 8.21
C ALA A 841 15.19 -23.24 6.68
N ARG A 842 16.26 -23.35 5.88
CA ARG A 842 16.20 -23.31 4.42
C ARG A 842 16.98 -24.44 3.77
N GLU A 843 16.32 -25.18 2.88
CA GLU A 843 16.97 -26.23 2.10
C GLU A 843 17.61 -25.71 0.81
N ARG A 844 18.79 -26.25 0.48
CA ARG A 844 19.40 -26.09 -0.83
C ARG A 844 18.44 -26.59 -1.91
N GLN A 845 18.31 -25.80 -2.97
CA GLN A 845 17.46 -26.12 -4.12
C GLN A 845 18.30 -26.64 -5.29
N ARG A 846 17.84 -27.69 -5.97
CA ARG A 846 18.46 -28.20 -7.20
C ARG A 846 17.49 -28.18 -8.38
N PRO A 847 17.95 -27.76 -9.57
CA PRO A 847 17.15 -27.83 -10.77
C PRO A 847 16.98 -29.30 -11.19
N THR A 848 15.73 -29.68 -11.44
CA THR A 848 15.33 -31.01 -11.91
C THR A 848 14.41 -30.82 -13.11
N VAL A 849 14.51 -31.68 -14.13
CA VAL A 849 13.59 -31.63 -15.27
C VAL A 849 12.48 -32.65 -15.04
N VAL A 850 11.25 -32.16 -14.89
CA VAL A 850 10.05 -32.97 -14.73
C VAL A 850 9.10 -32.61 -15.87
N ASP A 851 8.68 -33.61 -16.66
CA ASP A 851 7.83 -33.43 -17.85
C ASP A 851 8.34 -32.39 -18.87
N GLY A 852 9.66 -32.27 -18.99
CA GLY A 852 10.30 -31.30 -19.89
C GLY A 852 10.28 -29.86 -19.37
N GLN A 853 9.82 -29.62 -18.15
CA GLN A 853 9.88 -28.33 -17.47
C GLN A 853 10.94 -28.34 -16.36
N LEU A 854 11.66 -27.23 -16.23
CA LEU A 854 12.59 -27.02 -15.13
C LEU A 854 11.80 -26.78 -13.84
N GLN A 855 12.01 -27.63 -12.84
CA GLN A 855 11.47 -27.51 -11.49
C GLN A 855 12.63 -27.46 -10.49
N TYR A 856 12.42 -26.84 -9.33
CA TYR A 856 13.42 -26.83 -8.26
C TYR A 856 12.92 -27.70 -7.11
N THR A 857 13.79 -28.59 -6.62
CA THR A 857 13.49 -29.49 -5.51
C THR A 857 14.51 -29.29 -4.39
N GLY A 858 14.03 -29.35 -3.15
CA GLY A 858 14.87 -29.31 -1.95
C GLY A 858 15.74 -30.56 -1.86
N THR A 859 16.99 -30.39 -1.44
CA THR A 859 17.92 -31.52 -1.28
C THR A 859 17.89 -32.14 0.12
N GLY A 860 17.08 -31.65 1.05
CA GLY A 860 17.13 -32.05 2.46
C GLY A 860 18.44 -31.70 3.16
N GLN A 861 19.19 -30.72 2.62
CA GLN A 861 20.44 -30.22 3.20
C GLN A 861 20.34 -28.70 3.34
N PRO A 862 20.85 -28.12 4.43
CA PRO A 862 20.74 -26.68 4.66
C PRO A 862 21.51 -25.89 3.60
N GLU A 863 20.95 -24.76 3.19
CA GLU A 863 21.70 -23.77 2.41
C GLU A 863 22.85 -23.22 3.24
N THR A 864 23.97 -22.88 2.58
CA THR A 864 25.18 -22.45 3.28
C THR A 864 25.83 -21.28 2.59
N PHE A 865 26.52 -20.46 3.35
CA PHE A 865 27.41 -19.40 2.86
C PHE A 865 28.69 -19.37 3.69
N VAL A 866 29.70 -18.64 3.22
CA VAL A 866 30.93 -18.39 3.99
C VAL A 866 30.93 -16.92 4.37
N TYR A 867 31.02 -16.66 5.68
CA TYR A 867 31.36 -15.33 6.17
C TYR A 867 32.87 -15.18 6.11
N GLU A 868 33.34 -14.07 5.54
CA GLU A 868 34.74 -13.70 5.39
C GLU A 868 34.93 -12.24 5.83
N GLN A 869 35.98 -11.98 6.62
CA GLN A 869 36.47 -10.64 6.97
C GLN A 869 37.99 -10.62 6.82
N GLN A 870 38.56 -9.45 6.47
CA GLN A 870 40.00 -9.26 6.38
C GLN A 870 40.45 -8.07 7.23
N VAL A 871 41.56 -8.23 7.94
CA VAL A 871 42.23 -7.17 8.70
C VAL A 871 43.74 -7.31 8.48
N THR A 872 44.47 -6.20 8.41
CA THR A 872 45.94 -6.22 8.31
C THR A 872 46.55 -6.01 9.69
N THR A 873 47.52 -6.87 10.05
CA THR A 873 48.30 -6.73 11.28
C THR A 873 49.16 -5.48 11.25
N ASP A 874 49.36 -4.88 12.43
CA ASP A 874 50.22 -3.73 12.59
C ASP A 874 51.71 -4.11 12.61
N ALA A 875 52.57 -3.14 12.94
CA ALA A 875 54.01 -3.33 13.01
C ALA A 875 54.47 -4.27 14.14
N ASP A 876 53.63 -4.46 15.17
CA ASP A 876 53.87 -5.38 16.28
C ASP A 876 53.30 -6.79 15.98
N GLY A 877 52.59 -6.94 14.87
CA GLY A 877 52.00 -8.21 14.44
C GLY A 877 50.59 -8.45 14.97
N GLU A 878 49.94 -7.44 15.53
CA GLU A 878 48.60 -7.55 16.13
C GLU A 878 47.51 -7.00 15.20
N ALA A 879 46.34 -7.64 15.18
CA ALA A 879 45.12 -7.14 14.53
C ALA A 879 43.89 -7.57 15.31
N THR A 880 42.85 -6.73 15.39
CA THR A 880 41.58 -7.08 16.06
C THR A 880 40.46 -7.18 15.04
N PHE A 881 39.78 -8.32 15.03
CA PHE A 881 38.52 -8.53 14.32
C PHE A 881 37.34 -8.19 15.24
N ARG A 882 36.26 -7.70 14.63
CA ARG A 882 34.93 -7.63 15.26
C ARG A 882 34.00 -8.57 14.51
N LEU A 883 33.80 -9.77 15.06
CA LEU A 883 33.13 -10.88 14.38
C LEU A 883 31.65 -10.97 14.81
N PRO A 884 30.69 -10.85 13.88
CA PRO A 884 29.27 -10.83 14.22
C PRO A 884 28.64 -12.21 14.35
N TYR A 885 29.30 -13.30 13.92
CA TYR A 885 28.77 -14.65 14.04
C TYR A 885 29.47 -15.40 15.17
N SER A 886 28.69 -16.13 15.95
CA SER A 886 29.20 -17.10 16.92
C SER A 886 29.39 -18.46 16.25
N THR A 887 30.21 -19.31 16.86
CA THR A 887 30.40 -20.72 16.47
C THR A 887 29.94 -21.70 17.54
N THR A 888 29.79 -21.23 18.79
CA THR A 888 29.39 -22.03 19.95
C THR A 888 28.50 -21.21 20.91
N GLY A 889 27.94 -21.84 21.95
CA GLY A 889 27.18 -21.14 22.99
C GLY A 889 25.71 -20.81 22.65
N TYR A 890 25.19 -21.20 21.49
CA TYR A 890 23.82 -20.89 21.06
C TYR A 890 22.72 -21.29 22.06
N GLU A 891 22.91 -22.39 22.79
CA GLU A 891 21.90 -22.94 23.71
C GLU A 891 21.82 -22.17 25.04
N GLU A 892 22.79 -21.29 25.32
CA GLU A 892 22.85 -20.49 26.55
C GLU A 892 22.08 -19.16 26.42
N TYR A 893 21.91 -18.67 25.19
CA TYR A 893 21.32 -17.36 24.88
C TYR A 893 20.09 -17.50 23.96
N GLY A 894 19.00 -18.03 24.54
CA GLY A 894 17.71 -18.14 23.86
C GLY A 894 16.71 -17.04 24.24
N VAL A 895 15.48 -17.15 23.75
CA VAL A 895 14.39 -16.17 24.00
C VAL A 895 14.10 -16.01 25.49
N ASP A 896 14.16 -17.11 26.26
CA ASP A 896 13.98 -17.10 27.72
C ASP A 896 15.08 -16.31 28.46
N ALA A 897 16.27 -16.19 27.86
CA ALA A 897 17.38 -15.40 28.38
C ALA A 897 17.40 -13.97 27.81
N GLY A 898 16.43 -13.61 26.95
CA GLY A 898 16.35 -12.30 26.32
C GLY A 898 17.12 -12.17 25.01
N TYR A 899 17.46 -13.26 24.32
CA TYR A 899 18.20 -13.23 23.05
C TYR A 899 17.56 -14.07 21.93
N THR A 900 18.06 -13.91 20.71
CA THR A 900 17.52 -14.55 19.51
C THR A 900 17.89 -16.04 19.44
N ASN A 901 16.92 -16.93 19.22
CA ASN A 901 17.21 -18.32 18.87
C ASN A 901 17.55 -18.45 17.38
N VAL A 902 18.84 -18.36 17.07
CA VAL A 902 19.31 -18.26 15.68
C VAL A 902 19.11 -19.56 14.89
N SER A 903 18.57 -19.41 13.67
CA SER A 903 18.42 -20.51 12.68
C SER A 903 19.57 -20.54 11.66
N VAL A 904 20.57 -19.68 11.84
CA VAL A 904 21.80 -19.65 11.06
C VAL A 904 22.95 -19.89 12.01
N ARG A 905 23.60 -21.05 11.87
CA ARG A 905 24.63 -21.51 12.81
C ARG A 905 25.89 -21.93 12.06
N ALA A 906 27.04 -21.72 12.67
CA ALA A 906 28.32 -22.11 12.10
C ALA A 906 28.42 -23.64 11.96
N ALA A 907 29.11 -24.10 10.93
CA ALA A 907 29.42 -25.51 10.72
C ALA A 907 30.68 -25.96 11.48
N GLY A 908 31.44 -25.03 12.05
CA GLY A 908 32.70 -25.25 12.76
C GLY A 908 33.32 -23.93 13.25
N PRO A 909 34.55 -23.97 13.79
CA PRO A 909 35.24 -22.78 14.29
C PRO A 909 35.64 -21.83 13.16
N TYR A 910 35.95 -20.59 13.51
CA TYR A 910 36.58 -19.65 12.59
C TYR A 910 37.97 -20.16 12.18
N GLN A 911 38.32 -19.94 10.92
CA GLN A 911 39.65 -20.18 10.37
C GLN A 911 40.31 -18.84 10.09
N PHE A 912 41.46 -18.61 10.72
CA PHE A 912 42.29 -17.42 10.50
C PHE A 912 43.48 -17.83 9.65
N THR A 913 43.71 -17.15 8.53
CA THR A 913 44.77 -17.52 7.59
C THR A 913 45.44 -16.29 6.97
N THR A 914 46.75 -16.34 6.78
CA THR A 914 47.48 -15.39 5.94
C THR A 914 47.56 -15.90 4.49
N PRO A 915 47.86 -15.03 3.51
CA PRO A 915 48.30 -15.44 2.19
C PRO A 915 49.44 -16.45 2.26
N VAL A 916 49.55 -17.25 1.21
CA VAL A 916 50.68 -18.14 1.01
C VAL A 916 51.88 -17.33 0.53
N GLU A 917 52.98 -17.39 1.25
CA GLU A 917 54.22 -16.74 0.86
C GLU A 917 55.29 -17.79 0.54
N THR A 918 56.12 -17.49 -0.45
CA THR A 918 57.31 -18.29 -0.76
C THR A 918 58.53 -17.44 -0.47
N ASP A 919 59.35 -17.87 0.49
CA ASP A 919 60.63 -17.24 0.79
C ASP A 919 61.57 -17.42 -0.42
N GLU A 920 62.01 -16.31 -1.01
CA GLU A 920 62.86 -16.30 -2.21
C GLU A 920 64.25 -16.95 -2.00
N GLN A 921 64.73 -17.02 -0.76
CA GLN A 921 66.03 -17.60 -0.41
C GLN A 921 65.94 -19.07 -0.04
N THR A 922 64.95 -19.44 0.78
CA THR A 922 64.80 -20.82 1.26
C THR A 922 63.92 -21.66 0.34
N LEU A 923 63.17 -21.02 -0.58
CA LEU A 923 62.13 -21.61 -1.42
C LEU A 923 61.07 -22.36 -0.61
N VAL A 924 60.97 -22.08 0.69
CA VAL A 924 59.94 -22.62 1.56
C VAL A 924 58.69 -21.80 1.33
N THR A 925 57.60 -22.51 1.03
CA THR A 925 56.28 -21.92 0.91
C THR A 925 55.51 -22.20 2.19
N ASP A 926 55.09 -21.17 2.90
CA ASP A 926 54.37 -21.29 4.17
C ASP A 926 53.17 -20.33 4.24
N ARG A 927 52.36 -20.52 5.27
CA ARG A 927 51.29 -19.62 5.70
C ARG A 927 51.18 -19.65 7.21
N TYR A 928 50.62 -18.62 7.80
CA TYR A 928 50.25 -18.62 9.22
C TYR A 928 48.75 -18.85 9.34
N ASN A 929 48.36 -19.75 10.25
CA ASN A 929 46.95 -20.05 10.48
C ASN A 929 46.63 -20.43 11.92
N ALA A 930 45.36 -20.25 12.29
CA ALA A 930 44.80 -20.70 13.55
C ALA A 930 43.30 -21.01 13.38
N THR A 931 42.72 -21.70 14.36
CA THR A 931 41.27 -21.87 14.47
C THR A 931 40.81 -21.46 15.85
N ALA A 932 39.70 -20.75 15.94
CA ALA A 932 39.13 -20.32 17.22
C ALA A 932 37.61 -20.43 17.22
N ASP A 933 37.06 -20.80 18.37
CA ASP A 933 35.63 -20.67 18.62
C ASP A 933 35.31 -19.27 19.13
N VAL A 934 34.18 -18.74 18.66
CA VAL A 934 33.61 -17.47 19.12
C VAL A 934 32.28 -17.82 19.80
N THR A 935 32.11 -17.48 21.07
CA THR A 935 30.89 -17.82 21.80
C THR A 935 29.77 -16.83 21.46
N GLU A 936 28.52 -17.27 21.65
CA GLU A 936 27.35 -16.41 21.55
C GLU A 936 27.42 -15.23 22.54
N GLY A 937 27.88 -15.47 23.78
CA GLY A 937 28.09 -14.41 24.78
C GLY A 937 29.08 -13.34 24.33
N GLN A 938 30.18 -13.73 23.67
CA GLN A 938 31.15 -12.78 23.13
C GLN A 938 30.55 -11.89 22.03
N VAL A 939 29.72 -12.46 21.15
CA VAL A 939 29.06 -11.72 20.07
C VAL A 939 28.04 -10.72 20.62
N LEU A 940 27.32 -11.12 21.67
CA LEU A 940 26.30 -10.31 22.34
C LEU A 940 26.89 -9.25 23.28
N GLY A 941 28.19 -9.35 23.61
CA GLY A 941 28.88 -8.44 24.54
C GLY A 941 28.74 -8.81 26.02
N GLU A 942 28.29 -10.03 26.31
CA GLU A 942 28.13 -10.57 27.67
C GLU A 942 29.42 -11.24 28.19
N GLU A 943 30.35 -11.56 27.28
CA GLU A 943 31.66 -12.16 27.58
C GLU A 943 32.79 -11.34 26.95
N ASP A 944 33.96 -11.34 27.59
CA ASP A 944 35.15 -10.65 27.10
C ASP A 944 35.71 -11.31 25.82
N GLY A 945 36.38 -10.49 24.99
CA GLY A 945 37.05 -10.93 23.76
C GLY A 945 38.17 -11.96 23.96
N ALA A 946 38.69 -12.48 22.85
CA ALA A 946 39.74 -13.51 22.85
C ALA A 946 41.01 -13.07 22.10
N THR A 947 42.17 -13.58 22.51
CA THR A 947 43.43 -13.42 21.79
C THR A 947 43.90 -14.77 21.24
N ILE A 948 44.33 -14.80 19.98
CA ILE A 948 44.82 -16.00 19.30
C ILE A 948 46.14 -15.75 18.60
N THR A 949 47.06 -16.70 18.68
CA THR A 949 48.36 -16.61 17.98
C THR A 949 48.34 -17.49 16.74
N LEU A 950 48.74 -16.93 15.59
CA LEU A 950 48.81 -17.66 14.33
C LEU A 950 50.05 -18.55 14.27
N GLU A 951 49.88 -19.82 13.96
CA GLU A 951 50.97 -20.77 13.86
C GLU A 951 51.47 -20.91 12.42
N ARG A 952 52.79 -21.01 12.25
CA ARG A 952 53.43 -21.19 10.95
C ARG A 952 53.20 -22.61 10.42
N THR A 953 52.54 -22.74 9.28
CA THR A 953 52.33 -23.99 8.54
C THR A 953 53.11 -23.99 7.23
N VAL A 954 54.06 -24.92 7.07
CA VAL A 954 54.83 -25.11 5.82
C VAL A 954 53.99 -25.93 4.82
N ILE A 955 53.79 -25.38 3.62
CA ILE A 955 52.97 -25.94 2.54
C ILE A 955 53.83 -26.72 1.54
N ASP A 956 54.98 -26.16 1.14
CA ASP A 956 55.91 -26.79 0.21
C ASP A 956 57.36 -26.43 0.55
N ARG A 957 58.30 -27.35 0.29
CA ARG A 957 59.74 -27.12 0.48
C ARG A 957 60.56 -27.94 -0.53
N PRO A 958 61.73 -27.47 -0.96
CA PRO A 958 62.60 -28.23 -1.86
C PRO A 958 63.06 -29.56 -1.25
N GLU A 959 63.16 -30.62 -2.06
CA GLU A 959 63.69 -31.92 -1.64
C GLU A 959 65.12 -31.79 -1.06
N GLY A 960 65.26 -31.86 0.27
CA GLY A 960 66.54 -31.83 0.99
C GLY A 960 66.65 -30.85 2.17
N ALA A 961 65.66 -29.99 2.42
CA ALA A 961 65.66 -29.07 3.56
C ALA A 961 65.30 -29.77 4.89
N GLN A 962 66.25 -29.93 5.81
CA GLN A 962 66.01 -30.43 7.17
C GLN A 962 65.53 -29.33 8.12
N GLU A 963 64.55 -29.64 8.98
CA GLU A 963 64.14 -28.79 10.11
C GLU A 963 65.30 -28.64 11.12
N SER A 964 65.77 -27.41 11.35
CA SER A 964 66.43 -27.10 12.62
C SER A 964 65.35 -26.77 13.64
N ASN A 965 64.95 -27.76 14.43
CA ASN A 965 64.20 -27.54 15.67
C ASN A 965 65.03 -26.63 16.59
N THR A 966 64.57 -25.40 16.83
CA THR A 966 65.00 -24.58 17.97
C THR A 966 63.78 -24.17 18.77
N THR A 967 63.29 -25.11 19.59
CA THR A 967 62.49 -24.81 20.78
C THR A 967 63.22 -25.43 21.96
N GLU A 968 64.04 -24.64 22.65
CA GLU A 968 64.37 -24.81 24.08
C GLU A 968 65.34 -23.70 24.55
N MET A 969 64.83 -22.71 25.28
CA MET A 969 65.57 -22.12 26.40
C MET A 969 64.58 -21.87 27.55
N MET A 970 64.41 -22.91 28.38
CA MET A 970 63.90 -22.76 29.74
C MET A 970 64.83 -21.85 30.55
N ALA A 971 64.23 -20.90 31.26
CA ALA A 971 64.90 -20.12 32.30
C ALA A 971 65.32 -21.02 33.49
N PRO A 972 66.47 -20.77 34.16
CA PRO A 972 66.88 -21.55 35.31
C PRO A 972 66.24 -21.03 36.60
N THR A 973 65.63 -21.94 37.37
CA THR A 973 65.15 -21.77 38.74
C THR A 973 66.34 -21.64 39.72
N PRO A 974 66.24 -20.89 40.85
CA PRO A 974 67.38 -20.60 41.72
C PRO A 974 67.69 -21.72 42.74
N GLU A 975 68.97 -21.85 43.06
CA GLU A 975 69.58 -22.77 44.04
C GLU A 975 69.17 -22.56 45.51
N LEU A 976 69.31 -23.63 46.31
CA LEU A 976 69.66 -23.55 47.74
C LEU A 976 70.69 -24.62 48.15
N ALA A 977 71.89 -24.11 48.51
CA ALA A 977 72.78 -24.49 49.63
C ALA A 977 73.60 -25.82 49.62
N PRO A 978 74.76 -25.88 50.32
CA PRO A 978 75.33 -24.92 51.30
C PRO A 978 76.56 -24.12 50.86
#